data_AF-A0A7W5BKE3-F1
#
_entry.id   AF-A0A7W5BKE3-F1
#
_cell.length_a   1.000
_cell.length_b   1.000
_cell.length_c   1.000
_cell.angle_alpha   90.00
_cell.angle_beta   90.00
_cell.angle_gamma   90.00
#
_symmetry.space_group_name_H-M   'P 1'
#
loop_
_entity.id
_entity.type
_entity.pdbx_description
1 polymer ?
#
loop_
_entity_poly.entity_id
_entity_poly.type
_entity_poly.pdbx_seq_one_letter_code
_entity_poly.pdbx_strand_id
1 'polypeptide(L)'
;MPRREELGLFTISNGSGLSISALPNGTLFAIGYADDKGSVQINQIQGSPLFGGIGRLYLRVGGAAPRVVEIVGPRANGSFGQDATSFSWSGKTGDIGYNVRLELHPSETAWFWRASVRHLKKGTLPADLVLVQDVGLGDRGFLMNSEAYASQYVDHHIADHKTYGPVLMNRQNLKQSGARNPWLMQGCLDGAVAYATDAIQLVQAKDLLGDLLVGPFGASLPSERRQQETACPAIQSKSFSVPASGASATFFALFAADHPEASSDADLLRLDGLAAMESAAVDIEEAAPVRSLLQDAALLQAEPLDKKAIVRLYPERSLEERAGGKLLSFFVPDGTLNRHVVLREKELLVARRHGAIVRSGQNMLLDDSTLAATCWMQGIFAAQLTIGNTSFHKLFSVSRDPYNLTLASGLRIMADVGAGWQLLAVPSAFEMGLSDCRWIYRCADDRTITVAATVSGEDAAMQWTVSVEGRPCRFLVFGHVVLGEREYDAGGQIEFDTSGKRIRFLPDPAWLWGERYPDASYWMVSSTPDAIEEIGGDELLHTDGITRNGAFIALRSRPTQTLCFAVVGSLTDAASAERLAERYEAGVTDEAMLTPASKFWRNAIRGMTIDSTSPDLAAQATLLPWLAHDAIVHLSVPHGLEQYTGAAWGTRDACQGPIEFLLAYEHDGEAKEVLKTVFSEQYLEKGNWPQWFMLEPYSNIRAGESHGDIVVWPLKALCDYIEATGDLAILDEKVSWRDENTMQKAPEADTIAIHVEKLLDTVRGQFIPGTHLIRYGEGDWNDSLQPADPHLRDWMVSSWTVALLYEQVVRYSVILRRLGHDERGKALRKIATAMRRDFNRHLIRDGIVAGYGIFDPEHDGVELLLHPSDKRTGLHFSLISMTQAMLGGLFTPVQRHDHMKLIEEHLLFPDGVRLMEKPATYAGGPETLFRRAESSSFFGREIGLMYVHAHLRYCETLALEAEAEELWKAIAVVNPIAVTSALPHASLRQRNTYFSSSDAAFHDRYQAAAKWERVKAGKIAVDGGWRIYSSGPGLYTRSIVENILGFKRRFGRRKHKPLLPAAHASVDLQTDHAAWRRMMMKP
;
A
#
# COMPACT_ATOMS: atom_id res chain seq x y z
N MET A 1 -22.81 5.82 15.83
CA MET A 1 -22.22 5.86 14.48
C MET A 1 -23.13 5.04 13.57
N PRO A 2 -23.34 5.47 12.31
CA PRO A 2 -24.17 4.71 11.38
C PRO A 2 -23.51 3.36 11.02
N ARG A 3 -24.32 2.31 10.99
CA ARG A 3 -24.02 1.13 10.17
C ARG A 3 -24.51 1.37 8.73
N ARG A 4 -24.05 0.53 7.80
CA ARG A 4 -24.37 0.70 6.36
C ARG A 4 -25.87 0.80 6.10
N GLU A 5 -26.66 -0.04 6.77
CA GLU A 5 -28.13 -0.09 6.68
C GLU A 5 -28.82 1.19 7.17
N GLU A 6 -28.13 2.02 7.94
CA GLU A 6 -28.66 3.25 8.54
C GLU A 6 -28.37 4.50 7.69
N LEU A 7 -27.67 4.35 6.55
CA LEU A 7 -27.34 5.46 5.64
C LEU A 7 -28.52 5.92 4.77
N GLY A 8 -29.69 5.27 4.89
CA GLY A 8 -30.87 5.61 4.09
C GLY A 8 -30.69 5.38 2.60
N LEU A 9 -29.95 4.33 2.21
CA LEU A 9 -29.63 4.04 0.81
C LEU A 9 -30.91 3.76 0.01
N PHE A 10 -31.05 4.47 -1.10
CA PHE A 10 -32.00 4.14 -2.16
C PHE A 10 -31.42 3.00 -2.98
N THR A 11 -32.17 1.91 -3.18
CA THR A 11 -31.67 0.73 -3.91
C THR A 11 -32.68 0.30 -4.95
N ILE A 12 -32.23 0.25 -6.20
CA ILE A 12 -32.94 -0.36 -7.33
C ILE A 12 -32.39 -1.77 -7.55
N SER A 13 -33.25 -2.70 -7.94
CA SER A 13 -32.84 -4.08 -8.24
C SER A 13 -33.69 -4.68 -9.36
N ASN A 14 -33.20 -5.76 -9.96
CA ASN A 14 -33.94 -6.54 -10.94
C ASN A 14 -33.98 -8.03 -10.54
N GLY A 15 -34.71 -8.84 -11.30
CA GLY A 15 -34.85 -10.27 -11.04
C GLY A 15 -33.58 -11.11 -11.26
N SER A 16 -32.50 -10.50 -11.79
CA SER A 16 -31.25 -11.21 -12.12
C SER A 16 -30.25 -11.28 -10.96
N GLY A 17 -30.53 -10.60 -9.84
CA GLY A 17 -29.62 -10.46 -8.70
C GLY A 17 -28.76 -9.19 -8.73
N LEU A 18 -28.91 -8.35 -9.77
CA LEU A 18 -28.26 -7.04 -9.86
C LEU A 18 -28.98 -6.02 -8.99
N SER A 19 -28.21 -5.19 -8.29
CA SER A 19 -28.69 -4.09 -7.47
C SER A 19 -27.77 -2.88 -7.60
N ILE A 20 -28.34 -1.68 -7.54
CA ILE A 20 -27.59 -0.43 -7.51
C ILE A 20 -28.13 0.42 -6.37
N SER A 21 -27.23 0.83 -5.48
CA SER A 21 -27.56 1.70 -4.35
C SER A 21 -27.01 3.10 -4.58
N ALA A 22 -27.81 4.11 -4.24
CA ALA A 22 -27.44 5.51 -4.18
C ALA A 22 -27.75 6.10 -2.81
N LEU A 23 -26.98 7.10 -2.40
CA LEU A 23 -27.22 7.89 -1.21
C LEU A 23 -28.37 8.87 -1.44
N PRO A 24 -29.02 9.39 -0.37
CA PRO A 24 -30.09 10.38 -0.50
C PRO A 24 -29.72 11.66 -1.26
N ASN A 25 -28.43 11.96 -1.35
CA ASN A 25 -27.91 13.10 -2.11
C ASN A 25 -27.71 12.82 -3.62
N GLY A 26 -28.13 11.65 -4.10
CA GLY A 26 -27.98 11.23 -5.50
C GLY A 26 -26.59 10.69 -5.87
N THR A 27 -25.70 10.50 -4.89
CA THR A 27 -24.40 9.85 -5.12
C THR A 27 -24.58 8.36 -5.30
N LEU A 28 -23.99 7.79 -6.36
CA LEU A 28 -23.85 6.35 -6.51
C LEU A 28 -23.00 5.76 -5.37
N PHE A 29 -23.58 4.88 -4.56
CA PHE A 29 -22.91 4.26 -3.42
C PHE A 29 -22.22 2.96 -3.82
N ALA A 30 -22.99 2.02 -4.39
CA ALA A 30 -22.47 0.72 -4.80
C ALA A 30 -23.30 0.13 -5.95
N ILE A 31 -22.63 -0.55 -6.87
CA ILE A 31 -23.22 -1.45 -7.86
C ILE A 31 -22.88 -2.86 -7.39
N GLY A 32 -23.88 -3.70 -7.17
CA GLY A 32 -23.70 -5.02 -6.57
C GLY A 32 -24.48 -6.11 -7.28
N TYR A 33 -23.95 -7.31 -7.26
CA TYR A 33 -24.62 -8.54 -7.68
C TYR A 33 -24.63 -9.53 -6.52
N ALA A 34 -25.73 -10.25 -6.32
CA ALA A 34 -25.78 -11.34 -5.36
C ALA A 34 -26.60 -12.51 -5.88
N ASP A 35 -26.13 -13.71 -5.58
CA ASP A 35 -26.81 -14.99 -5.83
C ASP A 35 -26.54 -15.98 -4.68
N ASP A 36 -26.88 -17.26 -4.89
CA ASP A 36 -26.67 -18.34 -3.93
C ASP A 36 -25.19 -18.68 -3.68
N LYS A 37 -24.28 -18.19 -4.53
CA LYS A 37 -22.83 -18.42 -4.44
C LYS A 37 -22.06 -17.27 -3.81
N GLY A 38 -22.71 -16.12 -3.57
CA GLY A 38 -22.11 -14.98 -2.89
C GLY A 38 -22.46 -13.64 -3.52
N SER A 39 -21.76 -12.59 -3.11
CA SER A 39 -22.02 -11.22 -3.54
C SER A 39 -20.78 -10.56 -4.12
N VAL A 40 -20.90 -9.90 -5.27
CA VAL A 40 -19.82 -9.14 -5.91
C VAL A 40 -20.18 -7.66 -5.87
N GLN A 41 -19.25 -6.83 -5.41
CA GLN A 41 -19.31 -5.39 -5.65
C GLN A 41 -18.58 -5.07 -6.95
N ILE A 42 -19.27 -4.41 -7.87
CA ILE A 42 -18.76 -4.10 -9.20
C ILE A 42 -17.87 -2.86 -9.17
N ASN A 43 -18.29 -1.78 -8.51
CA ASN A 43 -17.45 -0.59 -8.32
C ASN A 43 -16.36 -0.83 -7.24
N GLN A 44 -15.24 -0.13 -7.37
CA GLN A 44 -14.07 -0.30 -6.54
C GLN A 44 -14.23 0.36 -5.16
N ILE A 45 -14.68 1.63 -5.14
CA ILE A 45 -14.81 2.44 -3.92
C ILE A 45 -16.26 2.84 -3.71
N GLN A 46 -16.74 2.69 -2.46
CA GLN A 46 -18.09 3.09 -2.10
C GLN A 46 -18.24 4.62 -2.02
N GLY A 47 -19.37 5.15 -2.47
CA GLY A 47 -19.66 6.58 -2.41
C GLY A 47 -19.78 7.09 -0.95
N SER A 48 -19.27 8.29 -0.68
CA SER A 48 -19.40 8.95 0.63
C SER A 48 -20.66 9.84 0.70
N PRO A 49 -21.40 9.85 1.83
CA PRO A 49 -22.49 10.81 2.07
C PRO A 49 -22.04 12.28 1.99
N LEU A 50 -20.77 12.56 2.27
CA LEU A 50 -20.26 13.93 2.37
C LEU A 50 -19.76 14.48 1.04
N PHE A 51 -19.07 13.69 0.21
CA PHE A 51 -18.52 14.19 -1.07
C PHE A 51 -19.11 13.44 -2.26
N GLY A 52 -18.89 12.14 -2.30
CA GLY A 52 -19.39 11.24 -3.34
C GLY A 52 -18.41 10.08 -3.59
N GLY A 53 -18.50 9.45 -4.76
CA GLY A 53 -17.60 8.38 -5.23
C GLY A 53 -16.75 8.79 -6.44
N ILE A 54 -16.04 7.83 -7.05
CA ILE A 54 -15.24 8.07 -8.26
C ILE A 54 -16.13 8.19 -9.51
N GLY A 55 -17.17 7.36 -9.62
CA GLY A 55 -18.05 7.31 -10.79
C GLY A 55 -18.72 8.66 -11.14
N ARG A 56 -18.64 9.07 -12.41
CA ARG A 56 -19.10 10.37 -12.93
C ARG A 56 -19.60 10.28 -14.37
N LEU A 57 -20.52 11.17 -14.72
CA LEU A 57 -20.89 11.44 -16.12
C LEU A 57 -20.67 12.91 -16.42
N TYR A 58 -19.79 13.19 -17.39
CA TYR A 58 -19.49 14.53 -17.87
C TYR A 58 -20.21 14.84 -19.18
N LEU A 59 -20.77 16.05 -19.27
CA LEU A 59 -21.21 16.67 -20.50
C LEU A 59 -20.21 17.73 -20.93
N ARG A 60 -19.65 17.59 -22.13
CA ARG A 60 -18.78 18.62 -22.72
C ARG A 60 -19.51 19.28 -23.88
N VAL A 61 -19.65 20.59 -23.80
CA VAL A 61 -20.35 21.40 -24.80
C VAL A 61 -19.31 22.27 -25.50
N GLY A 62 -19.31 22.25 -26.83
CA GLY A 62 -18.50 23.12 -27.66
C GLY A 62 -19.24 24.40 -28.09
N GLY A 63 -18.76 25.01 -29.18
CA GLY A 63 -19.32 26.26 -29.71
C GLY A 63 -18.65 27.50 -29.12
N ALA A 64 -19.35 28.64 -29.16
CA ALA A 64 -18.78 29.95 -28.79
C ALA A 64 -18.46 30.08 -27.28
N ALA A 65 -19.09 29.28 -26.43
CA ALA A 65 -18.89 29.26 -24.98
C ALA A 65 -18.71 27.81 -24.51
N PRO A 66 -17.52 27.22 -24.73
CA PRO A 66 -17.27 25.83 -24.38
C PRO A 66 -17.30 25.63 -22.87
N ARG A 67 -17.80 24.48 -22.43
CA ARG A 67 -17.90 24.12 -21.00
C ARG A 67 -17.84 22.62 -20.81
N VAL A 68 -17.32 22.22 -19.65
CA VAL A 68 -17.36 20.85 -19.14
C VAL A 68 -18.19 20.87 -17.87
N VAL A 69 -19.19 20.00 -17.77
CA VAL A 69 -20.14 19.98 -16.66
C VAL A 69 -20.28 18.55 -16.16
N GLU A 70 -20.10 18.34 -14.86
CA GLU A 70 -20.44 17.09 -14.19
C GLU A 70 -21.96 17.04 -14.00
N ILE A 71 -22.63 16.12 -14.69
CA ILE A 71 -24.10 15.98 -14.66
C ILE A 71 -24.57 14.82 -13.78
N VAL A 72 -23.66 13.88 -13.47
CA VAL A 72 -23.79 12.87 -12.40
C VAL A 72 -22.44 12.78 -11.69
N GLY A 73 -22.45 12.77 -10.36
CA GLY A 73 -21.25 12.66 -9.53
C GLY A 73 -21.24 13.64 -8.35
N PRO A 74 -20.13 13.68 -7.56
CA PRO A 74 -19.96 14.55 -6.39
C PRO A 74 -20.34 16.03 -6.59
N ARG A 75 -20.09 16.58 -7.78
CA ARG A 75 -20.28 18.00 -8.11
C ARG A 75 -21.51 18.28 -8.98
N ALA A 76 -22.27 17.25 -9.33
CA ALA A 76 -23.52 17.45 -10.05
C ALA A 76 -24.48 18.28 -9.18
N ASN A 77 -24.94 19.41 -9.70
CA ASN A 77 -25.88 20.31 -9.03
C ASN A 77 -27.21 20.30 -9.78
N GLY A 78 -27.97 19.24 -9.55
CA GLY A 78 -29.27 18.98 -10.15
C GLY A 78 -30.22 18.31 -9.18
N SER A 79 -31.42 17.98 -9.65
CA SER A 79 -32.38 17.17 -8.91
C SER A 79 -32.05 15.68 -9.05
N PHE A 80 -32.46 14.90 -8.06
CA PHE A 80 -32.31 13.45 -8.01
C PHE A 80 -33.64 12.80 -7.61
N GLY A 81 -33.93 11.63 -8.18
CA GLY A 81 -35.08 10.82 -7.84
C GLY A 81 -34.86 9.34 -8.18
N GLN A 82 -35.77 8.50 -7.71
CA GLN A 82 -35.74 7.06 -7.97
C GLN A 82 -37.14 6.49 -8.22
N ASP A 83 -37.19 5.36 -8.93
CA ASP A 83 -38.31 4.41 -8.86
C ASP A 83 -37.79 3.02 -8.46
N ALA A 84 -38.54 1.95 -8.72
CA ALA A 84 -38.14 0.58 -8.36
C ALA A 84 -36.91 0.05 -9.15
N THR A 85 -36.66 0.58 -10.34
CA THR A 85 -35.71 0.03 -11.33
C THR A 85 -34.75 1.05 -11.92
N SER A 86 -34.93 2.34 -11.60
CA SER A 86 -34.19 3.44 -12.19
C SER A 86 -33.87 4.56 -11.20
N PHE A 87 -32.71 5.18 -11.39
CA PHE A 87 -32.38 6.49 -10.82
C PHE A 87 -32.44 7.57 -11.90
N SER A 88 -32.81 8.79 -11.52
CA SER A 88 -32.87 9.95 -12.42
C SER A 88 -32.14 11.16 -11.84
N TRP A 89 -31.34 11.82 -12.66
CA TRP A 89 -30.71 13.11 -12.39
C TRP A 89 -31.15 14.11 -13.45
N SER A 90 -31.61 15.29 -13.06
CA SER A 90 -31.91 16.34 -14.04
C SER A 90 -31.44 17.71 -13.59
N GLY A 91 -31.25 18.62 -14.56
CA GLY A 91 -30.79 19.95 -14.23
C GLY A 91 -30.67 20.86 -15.44
N LYS A 92 -30.14 22.06 -15.18
CA LYS A 92 -29.86 23.07 -16.20
C LYS A 92 -28.47 23.65 -15.97
N THR A 93 -27.70 23.81 -17.04
CA THR A 93 -26.39 24.44 -17.03
C THR A 93 -26.28 25.43 -18.19
N GLY A 94 -26.31 26.72 -17.87
CA GLY A 94 -26.47 27.79 -18.86
C GLY A 94 -27.67 27.55 -19.78
N ASP A 95 -27.40 27.38 -21.07
CA ASP A 95 -28.42 27.20 -22.11
C ASP A 95 -28.76 25.72 -22.37
N ILE A 96 -28.29 24.79 -21.53
CA ILE A 96 -28.54 23.36 -21.69
C ILE A 96 -29.43 22.86 -20.55
N GLY A 97 -30.47 22.09 -20.89
CA GLY A 97 -31.16 21.22 -19.95
C GLY A 97 -30.74 19.78 -20.17
N TYR A 98 -30.60 19.01 -19.09
CA TYR A 98 -30.26 17.58 -19.17
C TYR A 98 -31.16 16.75 -18.26
N ASN A 99 -31.34 15.49 -18.62
CA ASN A 99 -31.88 14.42 -17.80
C ASN A 99 -31.05 13.15 -18.06
N VAL A 100 -30.62 12.48 -17.00
CA VAL A 100 -29.84 11.24 -17.05
C VAL A 100 -30.59 10.19 -16.26
N ARG A 101 -30.82 9.02 -16.85
CA ARG A 101 -31.37 7.86 -16.17
C ARG A 101 -30.34 6.74 -16.08
N LEU A 102 -30.22 6.15 -14.89
CA LEU A 102 -29.55 4.88 -14.68
C LEU A 102 -30.62 3.81 -14.52
N GLU A 103 -30.78 2.95 -15.52
CA GLU A 103 -31.88 1.99 -15.60
C GLU A 103 -31.35 0.55 -15.61
N LEU A 104 -31.94 -0.33 -14.79
CA LEU A 104 -31.65 -1.76 -14.83
C LEU A 104 -32.38 -2.45 -16.00
N HIS A 105 -31.73 -3.40 -16.65
CA HIS A 105 -32.41 -4.29 -17.58
C HIS A 105 -33.42 -5.16 -16.79
N PRO A 106 -34.64 -5.42 -17.30
CA PRO A 106 -35.67 -6.14 -16.55
C PRO A 106 -35.30 -7.59 -16.20
N SER A 107 -34.54 -8.27 -17.07
CA SER A 107 -34.21 -9.70 -16.94
C SER A 107 -32.72 -10.05 -16.95
N GLU A 108 -31.86 -9.13 -17.38
CA GLU A 108 -30.43 -9.41 -17.59
C GLU A 108 -29.61 -8.72 -16.52
N THR A 109 -28.40 -9.20 -16.26
CA THR A 109 -27.41 -8.53 -15.40
C THR A 109 -26.77 -7.33 -16.12
N ALA A 110 -27.60 -6.43 -16.62
CA ALA A 110 -27.19 -5.26 -17.39
C ALA A 110 -27.87 -3.97 -16.90
N TRP A 111 -27.24 -2.84 -17.17
CA TRP A 111 -27.81 -1.51 -16.89
C TRP A 111 -27.37 -0.48 -17.93
N PHE A 112 -28.12 0.62 -18.00
CA PHE A 112 -27.92 1.68 -18.98
C PHE A 112 -27.84 3.05 -18.33
N TRP A 113 -26.89 3.87 -18.76
CA TRP A 113 -26.87 5.31 -18.51
C TRP A 113 -27.43 6.03 -19.74
N ARG A 114 -28.70 6.44 -19.68
CA ARG A 114 -29.39 7.17 -20.76
C ARG A 114 -29.37 8.66 -20.47
N ALA A 115 -28.59 9.42 -21.22
CA ALA A 115 -28.56 10.87 -21.10
C ALA A 115 -29.35 11.53 -22.23
N SER A 116 -30.26 12.42 -21.89
CA SER A 116 -31.00 13.30 -22.80
C SER A 116 -30.61 14.75 -22.53
N VAL A 117 -30.22 15.45 -23.59
CA VAL A 117 -29.68 16.82 -23.53
C VAL A 117 -30.46 17.68 -24.52
N ARG A 118 -30.90 18.87 -24.08
CA ARG A 118 -31.64 19.84 -24.92
C ARG A 118 -31.02 21.22 -24.86
N HIS A 119 -31.02 21.90 -26.00
CA HIS A 119 -30.65 23.31 -26.08
C HIS A 119 -31.88 24.18 -25.78
N LEU A 120 -31.79 25.02 -24.76
CA LEU A 120 -32.89 25.86 -24.27
C LEU A 120 -33.08 27.14 -25.12
N LYS A 121 -32.20 27.38 -26.10
CA LYS A 121 -32.29 28.49 -27.06
C LYS A 121 -32.43 27.96 -28.50
N LYS A 122 -32.54 28.88 -29.47
CA LYS A 122 -32.58 28.55 -30.91
C LYS A 122 -31.20 28.10 -31.40
N GLY A 123 -31.20 27.21 -32.39
CA GLY A 123 -29.99 26.64 -32.99
C GLY A 123 -29.54 25.35 -32.32
N THR A 124 -28.36 24.86 -32.70
CA THR A 124 -27.76 23.63 -32.18
C THR A 124 -26.41 23.92 -31.52
N LEU A 125 -26.06 23.13 -30.51
CA LEU A 125 -24.73 23.14 -29.89
C LEU A 125 -24.06 21.78 -30.06
N PRO A 126 -22.77 21.70 -30.41
CA PRO A 126 -22.05 20.43 -30.42
C PRO A 126 -21.77 20.00 -28.97
N ALA A 127 -21.96 18.71 -28.68
CA ALA A 127 -21.65 18.14 -27.39
C ALA A 127 -21.17 16.69 -27.50
N ASP A 128 -20.50 16.19 -26.46
CA ASP A 128 -20.29 14.77 -26.22
C ASP A 128 -20.39 14.45 -24.72
N LEU A 129 -20.40 13.16 -24.40
CA LEU A 129 -20.42 12.66 -23.04
C LEU A 129 -19.18 11.81 -22.74
N VAL A 130 -18.73 11.86 -21.49
CA VAL A 130 -17.70 10.95 -20.97
C VAL A 130 -18.21 10.29 -19.70
N LEU A 131 -18.40 8.98 -19.75
CA LEU A 131 -18.68 8.16 -18.58
C LEU A 131 -17.35 7.74 -17.94
N VAL A 132 -17.22 7.92 -16.63
CA VAL A 132 -16.09 7.45 -15.81
C VAL A 132 -16.65 6.52 -14.75
N GLN A 133 -16.16 5.28 -14.68
CA GLN A 133 -16.64 4.28 -13.72
C GLN A 133 -15.44 3.54 -13.13
N ASP A 134 -15.26 3.60 -11.81
CA ASP A 134 -14.32 2.72 -11.11
C ASP A 134 -14.85 1.29 -11.06
N VAL A 135 -13.94 0.31 -11.16
CA VAL A 135 -14.26 -1.12 -11.25
C VAL A 135 -13.37 -1.94 -10.32
N GLY A 136 -13.98 -2.70 -9.42
CA GLY A 136 -13.31 -3.60 -8.47
C GLY A 136 -13.56 -5.09 -8.75
N LEU A 137 -14.83 -5.45 -9.05
CA LEU A 137 -15.26 -6.82 -9.38
C LEU A 137 -14.90 -7.86 -8.31
N GLY A 138 -15.20 -7.55 -7.05
CA GLY A 138 -14.85 -8.44 -5.95
C GLY A 138 -15.74 -8.35 -4.73
N ASP A 139 -15.52 -9.26 -3.79
CA ASP A 139 -16.21 -9.25 -2.51
C ASP A 139 -15.84 -7.96 -1.75
N ARG A 140 -16.79 -7.37 -1.02
CA ARG A 140 -16.56 -6.09 -0.32
C ARG A 140 -15.33 -6.13 0.59
N GLY A 141 -15.15 -7.22 1.34
CA GLY A 141 -13.99 -7.41 2.22
C GLY A 141 -12.67 -7.42 1.45
N PHE A 142 -12.64 -8.09 0.28
CA PHE A 142 -11.46 -8.12 -0.59
C PHE A 142 -11.12 -6.73 -1.14
N LEU A 143 -12.10 -5.99 -1.66
CA LEU A 143 -11.88 -4.65 -2.21
C LEU A 143 -11.41 -3.67 -1.12
N MET A 144 -12.11 -3.65 0.03
CA MET A 144 -11.82 -2.69 1.09
C MET A 144 -10.54 -2.97 1.87
N ASN A 145 -9.93 -4.15 1.70
CA ASN A 145 -8.61 -4.45 2.23
C ASN A 145 -7.50 -3.73 1.45
N SER A 146 -7.59 -3.64 0.11
CA SER A 146 -6.71 -2.82 -0.71
C SER A 146 -7.28 -2.69 -2.12
N GLU A 147 -7.83 -1.51 -2.44
CA GLU A 147 -8.37 -1.27 -3.79
C GLU A 147 -7.25 -1.28 -4.84
N ALA A 148 -6.07 -0.75 -4.50
CA ALA A 148 -4.89 -0.81 -5.36
C ALA A 148 -4.49 -2.25 -5.70
N TYR A 149 -4.48 -3.15 -4.70
CA TYR A 149 -4.19 -4.57 -4.92
C TYR A 149 -5.25 -5.22 -5.82
N ALA A 150 -6.54 -5.00 -5.56
CA ALA A 150 -7.60 -5.56 -6.38
C ALA A 150 -7.48 -5.15 -7.85
N SER A 151 -7.13 -3.89 -8.11
CA SER A 151 -6.90 -3.34 -9.44
C SER A 151 -5.75 -4.02 -10.19
N GLN A 152 -4.70 -4.48 -9.50
CA GLN A 152 -3.54 -5.16 -10.12
C GLN A 152 -3.90 -6.49 -10.80
N TYR A 153 -5.12 -7.00 -10.57
CA TYR A 153 -5.65 -8.26 -11.10
C TYR A 153 -6.93 -8.06 -11.91
N VAL A 154 -7.35 -6.83 -12.17
CA VAL A 154 -8.41 -6.56 -13.14
C VAL A 154 -7.77 -6.53 -14.53
N ASP A 155 -8.00 -7.54 -15.36
CA ASP A 155 -7.59 -7.50 -16.75
C ASP A 155 -8.47 -6.52 -17.56
N HIS A 156 -7.90 -5.93 -18.60
CA HIS A 156 -8.58 -4.98 -19.48
C HIS A 156 -8.40 -5.46 -20.93
N HIS A 157 -9.48 -5.95 -21.52
CA HIS A 157 -9.55 -6.25 -22.94
C HIS A 157 -10.40 -5.19 -23.64
N ILE A 158 -9.93 -4.72 -24.80
CA ILE A 158 -10.63 -3.69 -25.58
C ILE A 158 -10.89 -4.28 -26.96
N ALA A 159 -12.17 -4.36 -27.32
CA ALA A 159 -12.60 -4.84 -28.62
C ALA A 159 -13.31 -3.72 -29.40
N ASP A 160 -13.07 -3.63 -30.70
CA ASP A 160 -13.73 -2.65 -31.56
C ASP A 160 -15.02 -3.23 -32.15
N HIS A 161 -16.17 -2.77 -31.65
CA HIS A 161 -17.47 -3.11 -32.21
C HIS A 161 -17.83 -2.16 -33.36
N LYS A 162 -18.33 -2.70 -34.48
CA LYS A 162 -18.62 -1.92 -35.70
C LYS A 162 -19.58 -0.74 -35.46
N THR A 163 -20.56 -0.92 -34.58
CA THR A 163 -21.56 0.12 -34.27
C THR A 163 -21.15 0.95 -33.05
N TYR A 164 -20.68 0.27 -32.00
CA TYR A 164 -20.48 0.86 -30.67
C TYR A 164 -19.08 1.47 -30.48
N GLY A 165 -18.17 1.27 -31.44
CA GLY A 165 -16.77 1.68 -31.29
C GLY A 165 -16.05 0.82 -30.25
N PRO A 166 -15.10 1.39 -29.47
CA PRO A 166 -14.40 0.64 -28.44
C PRO A 166 -15.37 0.17 -27.34
N VAL A 167 -15.33 -1.13 -27.04
CA VAL A 167 -16.03 -1.80 -25.95
C VAL A 167 -14.98 -2.34 -24.99
N LEU A 168 -15.11 -1.99 -23.71
CA LEU A 168 -14.15 -2.34 -22.67
C LEU A 168 -14.67 -3.55 -21.90
N MET A 169 -13.80 -4.53 -21.68
CA MET A 169 -14.10 -5.73 -20.90
C MET A 169 -13.10 -5.82 -19.75
N ASN A 170 -13.63 -6.01 -18.54
CA ASN A 170 -12.87 -6.05 -17.31
C ASN A 170 -13.11 -7.40 -16.62
N ARG A 171 -12.03 -8.13 -16.31
CA ARG A 171 -12.11 -9.43 -15.66
C ARG A 171 -11.30 -9.41 -14.37
N GLN A 172 -11.90 -9.74 -13.23
CA GLN A 172 -11.14 -9.98 -12.01
C GLN A 172 -10.47 -11.35 -12.10
N ASN A 173 -9.14 -11.38 -12.15
CA ASN A 173 -8.38 -12.60 -12.32
C ASN A 173 -8.23 -13.41 -11.02
N LEU A 174 -8.32 -12.76 -9.85
CA LEU A 174 -8.38 -13.46 -8.58
C LEU A 174 -9.78 -14.01 -8.34
N LYS A 175 -9.85 -15.30 -8.00
CA LYS A 175 -11.12 -15.95 -7.67
C LYS A 175 -11.80 -15.26 -6.48
N GLN A 176 -13.07 -14.93 -6.65
CA GLN A 176 -13.95 -14.37 -5.62
C GLN A 176 -14.87 -15.46 -5.07
N SER A 177 -15.79 -15.10 -4.16
CA SER A 177 -16.77 -16.01 -3.58
C SER A 177 -17.43 -16.95 -4.61
N GLY A 178 -17.46 -18.24 -4.26
CA GLY A 178 -17.91 -19.31 -5.15
C GLY A 178 -16.85 -19.79 -6.16
N ALA A 179 -15.58 -19.41 -5.99
CA ALA A 179 -14.45 -19.71 -6.88
C ALA A 179 -14.63 -19.15 -8.32
N ARG A 180 -15.28 -17.99 -8.43
CA ARG A 180 -15.65 -17.36 -9.70
C ARG A 180 -14.71 -16.22 -10.09
N ASN A 181 -14.66 -15.89 -11.37
CA ASN A 181 -13.97 -14.72 -11.90
C ASN A 181 -14.99 -13.69 -12.43
N PRO A 182 -15.41 -12.70 -11.61
CA PRO A 182 -16.40 -11.73 -12.03
C PRO A 182 -15.90 -10.87 -13.20
N TRP A 183 -16.82 -10.50 -14.08
CA TRP A 183 -16.51 -9.87 -15.35
C TRP A 183 -17.55 -8.81 -15.74
N LEU A 184 -17.10 -7.77 -16.42
CA LEU A 184 -17.90 -6.63 -16.83
C LEU A 184 -17.55 -6.20 -18.26
N MET A 185 -18.55 -5.93 -19.08
CA MET A 185 -18.41 -5.30 -20.40
C MET A 185 -19.13 -3.96 -20.43
N GLN A 186 -18.49 -2.91 -20.95
CA GLN A 186 -19.04 -1.55 -21.02
C GLN A 186 -18.83 -0.92 -22.40
N GLY A 187 -19.80 -0.12 -22.84
CA GLY A 187 -19.74 0.56 -24.14
C GLY A 187 -20.78 1.67 -24.29
N CYS A 188 -20.89 2.22 -25.50
CA CYS A 188 -21.91 3.22 -25.86
C CYS A 188 -22.73 2.74 -27.06
N LEU A 189 -24.05 2.63 -26.88
CA LEU A 189 -24.96 2.16 -27.94
C LEU A 189 -24.97 3.10 -29.15
N ASP A 190 -24.83 4.40 -28.90
CA ASP A 190 -24.74 5.45 -29.93
C ASP A 190 -23.32 5.57 -30.55
N GLY A 191 -22.37 4.79 -30.03
CA GLY A 191 -20.99 4.73 -30.46
C GLY A 191 -20.05 5.56 -29.59
N ALA A 192 -18.92 4.95 -29.22
CA ALA A 192 -17.78 5.58 -28.58
C ALA A 192 -16.69 5.92 -29.61
N VAL A 193 -15.81 6.87 -29.26
CA VAL A 193 -14.68 7.29 -30.11
C VAL A 193 -13.33 7.19 -29.41
N ALA A 194 -13.31 7.16 -28.08
CA ALA A 194 -12.09 7.06 -27.30
C ALA A 194 -12.34 6.46 -25.92
N TYR A 195 -11.29 5.97 -25.28
CA TYR A 195 -11.38 5.36 -23.96
C TYR A 195 -10.13 5.61 -23.09
N ALA A 196 -10.25 5.33 -21.80
CA ALA A 196 -9.16 5.11 -20.85
C ALA A 196 -9.51 3.91 -19.97
N THR A 197 -8.54 3.27 -19.33
CA THR A 197 -8.79 2.10 -18.47
C THR A 197 -8.37 2.30 -17.01
N ASP A 198 -7.53 3.29 -16.72
CA ASP A 198 -7.08 3.59 -15.35
C ASP A 198 -7.12 5.09 -15.04
N ALA A 199 -7.42 5.43 -13.79
CA ALA A 199 -7.55 6.81 -13.35
C ALA A 199 -6.26 7.64 -13.54
N ILE A 200 -5.06 7.04 -13.57
CA ILE A 200 -3.82 7.77 -13.83
C ILE A 200 -3.84 8.50 -15.18
N GLN A 201 -4.51 7.91 -16.18
CA GLN A 201 -4.65 8.50 -17.52
C GLN A 201 -5.54 9.74 -17.51
N LEU A 202 -6.44 9.85 -16.53
CA LEU A 202 -7.36 10.97 -16.37
C LEU A 202 -6.73 12.09 -15.53
N VAL A 203 -6.15 11.75 -14.38
CA VAL A 203 -5.60 12.75 -13.44
C VAL A 203 -4.29 13.38 -13.92
N GLN A 204 -3.55 12.70 -14.81
CA GLN A 204 -2.32 13.23 -15.43
C GLN A 204 -2.54 13.68 -16.90
N ALA A 205 -3.79 13.85 -17.32
CA ALA A 205 -4.11 14.32 -18.66
C ALA A 205 -3.49 15.71 -18.92
N LYS A 206 -2.97 15.93 -20.14
CA LYS A 206 -2.28 17.18 -20.50
C LYS A 206 -3.22 18.39 -20.61
N ASP A 207 -4.50 18.11 -20.82
CA ASP A 207 -5.59 19.02 -21.11
C ASP A 207 -6.57 19.13 -19.93
N LEU A 208 -6.14 18.73 -18.73
CA LEU A 208 -6.92 18.80 -17.49
C LEU A 208 -7.41 20.23 -17.21
N LEU A 209 -8.67 20.36 -16.79
CA LEU A 209 -9.28 21.63 -16.40
C LEU A 209 -9.49 21.68 -14.89
N GLY A 210 -8.48 22.18 -14.17
CA GLY A 210 -8.51 22.22 -12.71
C GLY A 210 -8.48 20.80 -12.12
N ASP A 211 -9.54 20.42 -11.41
CA ASP A 211 -9.70 19.10 -10.78
C ASP A 211 -10.74 18.20 -11.49
N LEU A 212 -11.16 18.58 -12.69
CA LEU A 212 -12.03 17.74 -13.54
C LEU A 212 -11.23 16.62 -14.20
N LEU A 213 -11.79 15.42 -14.28
CA LEU A 213 -11.12 14.23 -14.86
C LEU A 213 -11.09 14.19 -16.39
N VAL A 214 -11.69 15.17 -17.05
CA VAL A 214 -11.78 15.24 -18.51
C VAL A 214 -11.45 16.64 -19.00
N GLY A 215 -10.75 16.71 -20.12
CA GLY A 215 -10.46 17.98 -20.79
C GLY A 215 -11.65 18.58 -21.54
N PRO A 216 -11.47 19.73 -22.21
CA PRO A 216 -12.53 20.44 -22.91
C PRO A 216 -13.14 19.63 -24.07
N PHE A 217 -14.29 20.07 -24.57
CA PHE A 217 -14.89 19.51 -25.79
C PHE A 217 -13.88 19.53 -26.96
N GLY A 218 -13.80 18.42 -27.70
CA GLY A 218 -12.85 18.22 -28.79
C GLY A 218 -11.55 17.55 -28.37
N ALA A 219 -11.24 17.46 -27.08
CA ALA A 219 -10.15 16.61 -26.61
C ALA A 219 -10.57 15.14 -26.55
N SER A 220 -9.65 14.24 -26.91
CA SER A 220 -9.87 12.80 -26.89
C SER A 220 -9.29 12.17 -25.63
N LEU A 221 -9.99 11.18 -25.07
CA LEU A 221 -9.34 10.24 -24.15
C LEU A 221 -8.17 9.53 -24.86
N PRO A 222 -7.17 9.00 -24.13
CA PRO A 222 -5.93 8.50 -24.74
C PRO A 222 -6.08 7.30 -25.69
N SER A 223 -7.15 6.52 -25.55
CA SER A 223 -7.39 5.27 -26.30
C SER A 223 -6.23 4.29 -26.21
N GLU A 224 -5.71 4.13 -25.00
CA GLU A 224 -4.62 3.22 -24.70
C GLU A 224 -4.96 2.40 -23.46
N ARG A 225 -4.69 1.08 -23.52
CA ARG A 225 -4.80 0.21 -22.36
C ARG A 225 -3.70 0.57 -21.35
N ARG A 226 -4.10 0.80 -20.11
CA ARG A 226 -3.21 0.98 -18.96
C ARG A 226 -3.67 0.07 -17.82
N GLN A 227 -2.81 -0.87 -17.45
CA GLN A 227 -2.94 -1.69 -16.25
C GLN A 227 -2.18 -0.98 -15.11
N GLN A 228 -2.90 -0.52 -14.10
CA GLN A 228 -2.32 0.14 -12.93
C GLN A 228 -3.19 -0.17 -11.69
N GLU A 229 -3.31 0.76 -10.75
CA GLU A 229 -3.78 0.53 -9.38
C GLU A 229 -5.10 1.26 -9.09
N THR A 230 -5.77 1.82 -10.10
CA THR A 230 -7.10 2.40 -9.95
C THR A 230 -7.89 2.17 -11.25
N ALA A 231 -8.26 0.90 -11.46
CA ALA A 231 -9.09 0.43 -12.57
C ALA A 231 -10.34 1.31 -12.69
N CYS A 232 -10.34 2.14 -13.73
CA CYS A 232 -11.32 3.18 -13.93
C CYS A 232 -11.58 3.36 -15.43
N PRO A 233 -12.30 2.40 -16.05
CA PRO A 233 -12.74 2.55 -17.43
C PRO A 233 -13.50 3.86 -17.63
N ALA A 234 -13.06 4.61 -18.65
CA ALA A 234 -13.73 5.82 -19.11
C ALA A 234 -14.04 5.69 -20.60
N ILE A 235 -15.25 6.08 -21.00
CA ILE A 235 -15.75 5.93 -22.37
C ILE A 235 -16.25 7.29 -22.87
N GLN A 236 -15.71 7.75 -23.98
CA GLN A 236 -16.12 8.99 -24.65
C GLN A 236 -17.08 8.66 -25.80
N SER A 237 -18.29 9.22 -25.77
CA SER A 237 -19.27 9.07 -26.84
C SER A 237 -18.83 9.79 -28.13
N LYS A 238 -19.42 9.42 -29.26
CA LYS A 238 -19.41 10.27 -30.46
C LYS A 238 -19.98 11.65 -30.13
N SER A 239 -19.47 12.68 -30.81
CA SER A 239 -20.04 14.02 -30.73
C SER A 239 -21.40 14.07 -31.43
N PHE A 240 -22.36 14.77 -30.85
CA PHE A 240 -23.69 14.97 -31.40
C PHE A 240 -24.08 16.46 -31.38
N SER A 241 -25.04 16.83 -32.23
CA SER A 241 -25.64 18.16 -32.23
C SER A 241 -26.85 18.17 -31.31
N VAL A 242 -26.92 19.15 -30.41
CA VAL A 242 -28.00 19.30 -29.41
C VAL A 242 -29.00 20.36 -29.89
N PRO A 243 -30.17 19.97 -30.44
CA PRO A 243 -31.25 20.88 -30.79
C PRO A 243 -32.20 21.16 -29.60
N ALA A 244 -33.20 22.01 -29.82
CA ALA A 244 -34.28 22.24 -28.86
C ALA A 244 -35.19 21.00 -28.66
N SER A 245 -35.30 20.13 -29.67
CA SER A 245 -36.03 18.85 -29.58
C SER A 245 -35.31 17.80 -28.72
N GLY A 246 -34.06 18.05 -28.34
CA GLY A 246 -33.22 17.12 -27.60
C GLY A 246 -32.35 16.21 -28.48
N ALA A 247 -31.31 15.66 -27.88
CA ALA A 247 -30.46 14.60 -28.39
C ALA A 247 -30.10 13.66 -27.22
N SER A 248 -29.85 12.39 -27.51
CA SER A 248 -29.53 11.39 -26.48
C SER A 248 -28.25 10.64 -26.78
N ALA A 249 -27.62 10.14 -25.73
CA ALA A 249 -26.57 9.14 -25.80
C ALA A 249 -26.69 8.15 -24.63
N THR A 250 -26.49 6.87 -24.92
CA THR A 250 -26.69 5.76 -23.99
C THR A 250 -25.42 4.95 -23.83
N PHE A 251 -24.92 4.88 -22.60
CA PHE A 251 -23.90 3.90 -22.23
C PHE A 251 -24.57 2.65 -21.67
N PHE A 252 -23.94 1.50 -21.84
CA PHE A 252 -24.40 0.23 -21.29
C PHE A 252 -23.30 -0.44 -20.49
N ALA A 253 -23.72 -1.34 -19.61
CA ALA A 253 -22.85 -2.29 -18.95
C ALA A 253 -23.55 -3.65 -18.85
N LEU A 254 -22.79 -4.72 -19.03
CA LEU A 254 -23.23 -6.12 -18.94
C LEU A 254 -22.28 -6.87 -18.01
N PHE A 255 -22.82 -7.44 -16.94
CA PHE A 255 -22.05 -8.16 -15.92
C PHE A 255 -22.25 -9.67 -16.04
N ALA A 256 -21.19 -10.43 -15.78
CA ALA A 256 -21.26 -11.86 -15.55
C ALA A 256 -20.56 -12.20 -14.23
N ALA A 257 -21.23 -12.97 -13.37
CA ALA A 257 -20.67 -13.36 -12.08
C ALA A 257 -19.47 -14.31 -12.20
N ASP A 258 -19.36 -15.00 -13.34
CA ASP A 258 -18.23 -15.88 -13.64
C ASP A 258 -17.88 -15.85 -15.13
N HIS A 259 -16.61 -15.60 -15.42
CA HIS A 259 -16.02 -15.67 -16.74
C HIS A 259 -14.64 -16.37 -16.63
N PRO A 260 -14.59 -17.71 -16.63
CA PRO A 260 -13.36 -18.45 -16.34
C PRO A 260 -12.27 -18.24 -17.40
N GLU A 261 -12.65 -18.03 -18.67
CA GLU A 261 -11.72 -17.77 -19.75
C GLU A 261 -11.22 -16.33 -19.78
N ALA A 262 -10.07 -16.10 -20.41
CA ALA A 262 -9.61 -14.75 -20.75
C ALA A 262 -10.62 -14.04 -21.67
N SER A 263 -10.79 -12.73 -21.50
CA SER A 263 -11.67 -11.95 -22.39
C SER A 263 -11.14 -11.91 -23.82
N SER A 264 -12.05 -11.91 -24.79
CA SER A 264 -11.72 -11.89 -26.21
C SER A 264 -12.77 -11.16 -27.04
N ASP A 265 -12.46 -10.89 -28.31
CA ASP A 265 -13.41 -10.28 -29.24
C ASP A 265 -14.66 -11.14 -29.47
N ALA A 266 -14.59 -12.45 -29.21
CA ALA A 266 -15.75 -13.34 -29.28
C ALA A 266 -16.82 -12.99 -28.24
N ASP A 267 -16.44 -12.34 -27.14
CA ASP A 267 -17.39 -11.92 -26.10
C ASP A 267 -18.32 -10.81 -26.58
N LEU A 268 -18.02 -10.12 -27.69
CA LEU A 268 -18.93 -9.15 -28.31
C LEU A 268 -20.28 -9.77 -28.71
N LEU A 269 -20.34 -11.09 -28.95
CA LEU A 269 -21.59 -11.80 -29.24
C LEU A 269 -22.59 -11.72 -28.08
N ARG A 270 -22.14 -11.45 -26.86
CA ARG A 270 -23.01 -11.24 -25.68
C ARG A 270 -23.84 -9.95 -25.76
N LEU A 271 -23.54 -9.06 -26.73
CA LEU A 271 -24.30 -7.84 -26.97
C LEU A 271 -25.52 -8.02 -27.89
N ASP A 272 -25.67 -9.21 -28.48
CA ASP A 272 -26.79 -9.51 -29.37
C ASP A 272 -28.12 -9.34 -28.62
N GLY A 273 -28.96 -8.42 -29.10
CA GLY A 273 -30.26 -8.11 -28.50
C GLY A 273 -30.25 -7.10 -27.34
N LEU A 274 -29.08 -6.68 -26.84
CA LEU A 274 -28.99 -5.76 -25.69
C LEU A 274 -29.66 -4.38 -25.96
N ALA A 275 -29.62 -3.92 -27.22
CA ALA A 275 -30.19 -2.63 -27.62
C ALA A 275 -31.73 -2.63 -27.78
N ALA A 276 -32.40 -3.78 -27.66
CA ALA A 276 -33.85 -3.91 -27.89
C ALA A 276 -34.72 -3.36 -26.74
N MET A 277 -34.13 -2.93 -25.63
CA MET A 277 -34.85 -2.35 -24.50
C MET A 277 -35.27 -0.89 -24.80
N GLU A 278 -36.57 -0.69 -25.04
CA GLU A 278 -37.19 0.64 -24.96
C GLU A 278 -37.35 1.06 -23.49
N SER A 279 -36.98 2.30 -23.16
CA SER A 279 -37.20 2.85 -21.82
C SER A 279 -38.69 3.00 -21.57
N ALA A 280 -39.19 2.44 -20.47
CA ALA A 280 -40.52 2.78 -19.98
C ALA A 280 -40.45 4.20 -19.41
N ALA A 281 -40.94 5.19 -20.16
CA ALA A 281 -40.97 6.59 -19.75
C ALA A 281 -41.98 6.80 -18.61
N VAL A 282 -41.65 6.34 -17.41
CA VAL A 282 -42.33 6.70 -16.16
C VAL A 282 -41.69 7.99 -15.68
N ASP A 283 -42.50 9.01 -15.39
CA ASP A 283 -42.00 10.23 -14.76
C ASP A 283 -41.59 9.92 -13.32
N ILE A 284 -40.30 10.11 -13.02
CA ILE A 284 -39.75 9.97 -11.68
C ILE A 284 -39.86 11.32 -10.99
N GLU A 285 -40.46 11.33 -9.80
CA GLU A 285 -40.47 12.53 -8.96
C GLU A 285 -39.05 12.79 -8.46
N GLU A 286 -38.49 13.93 -8.84
CA GLU A 286 -37.14 14.33 -8.47
C GLU A 286 -37.19 15.53 -7.51
N ALA A 287 -36.30 15.52 -6.53
CA ALA A 287 -36.10 16.63 -5.61
C ALA A 287 -34.65 17.12 -5.67
N ALA A 288 -34.42 18.41 -5.38
CA ALA A 288 -33.07 18.91 -5.21
C ALA A 288 -32.49 18.34 -3.90
N PRO A 289 -31.44 17.50 -3.95
CA PRO A 289 -30.81 16.99 -2.75
C PRO A 289 -30.13 18.11 -1.97
N VAL A 290 -30.09 17.99 -0.64
CA VAL A 290 -29.29 18.89 0.18
C VAL A 290 -27.81 18.56 -0.03
N ARG A 291 -27.03 19.59 -0.33
CA ARG A 291 -25.60 19.48 -0.62
C ARG A 291 -24.78 19.60 0.65
N SER A 292 -23.61 18.98 0.65
CA SER A 292 -22.62 19.27 1.68
C SER A 292 -21.81 20.51 1.32
N LEU A 293 -21.21 21.14 2.33
CA LEU A 293 -20.23 22.21 2.13
C LEU A 293 -19.02 21.73 1.34
N LEU A 294 -18.65 20.44 1.43
CA LEU A 294 -17.51 19.85 0.74
C LEU A 294 -17.75 19.65 -0.76
N GLN A 295 -18.99 19.37 -1.17
CA GLN A 295 -19.35 19.24 -2.58
C GLN A 295 -19.24 20.55 -3.35
N ASP A 296 -19.47 21.68 -2.65
CA ASP A 296 -19.40 23.03 -3.21
C ASP A 296 -18.04 23.71 -2.96
N ALA A 297 -17.23 23.19 -2.04
CA ALA A 297 -15.91 23.72 -1.75
C ALA A 297 -14.95 23.48 -2.93
N ALA A 298 -14.34 24.56 -3.41
CA ALA A 298 -13.19 24.47 -4.30
C ALA A 298 -11.95 24.00 -3.51
N LEU A 299 -10.97 23.42 -4.21
CA LEU A 299 -9.65 23.19 -3.61
C LEU A 299 -8.93 24.53 -3.43
N LEU A 300 -8.34 24.78 -2.26
CA LEU A 300 -7.48 25.94 -2.04
C LEU A 300 -6.26 25.84 -2.98
N GLN A 301 -6.14 26.79 -3.89
CA GLN A 301 -5.00 26.86 -4.81
C GLN A 301 -3.81 27.51 -4.11
N ALA A 302 -2.88 26.70 -3.61
CA ALA A 302 -1.64 27.17 -3.03
C ALA A 302 -0.67 27.67 -4.12
N GLU A 303 -0.07 28.83 -3.91
CA GLU A 303 0.95 29.39 -4.79
C GLU A 303 2.30 28.71 -4.56
N PRO A 304 3.14 28.53 -5.60
CA PRO A 304 4.51 28.07 -5.43
C PRO A 304 5.31 29.00 -4.50
N LEU A 305 6.20 28.44 -3.68
CA LEU A 305 7.13 29.26 -2.91
C LEU A 305 8.19 29.86 -3.84
N ASP A 306 8.37 31.17 -3.79
CA ASP A 306 9.44 31.83 -4.53
C ASP A 306 10.83 31.55 -3.89
N LYS A 307 11.90 31.90 -4.61
CA LYS A 307 13.27 31.69 -4.13
C LYS A 307 13.55 32.38 -2.79
N LYS A 308 12.95 33.55 -2.53
CA LYS A 308 13.18 34.31 -1.29
C LYS A 308 12.47 33.64 -0.12
N ALA A 309 11.25 33.17 -0.32
CA ALA A 309 10.48 32.41 0.66
C ALA A 309 11.19 31.10 1.00
N ILE A 310 11.72 30.37 0.00
CA ILE A 310 12.50 29.15 0.22
C ILE A 310 13.76 29.43 1.03
N VAL A 311 14.53 30.47 0.70
CA VAL A 311 15.74 30.84 1.46
C VAL A 311 15.42 31.28 2.89
N ARG A 312 14.28 31.96 3.09
CA ARG A 312 13.83 32.40 4.41
C ARG A 312 13.40 31.23 5.29
N LEU A 313 12.64 30.29 4.73
CA LEU A 313 12.14 29.12 5.47
C LEU A 313 13.24 28.07 5.68
N TYR A 314 14.11 27.89 4.69
CA TYR A 314 15.12 26.84 4.65
C TYR A 314 16.47 27.44 4.23
N PRO A 315 17.17 28.16 5.13
CA PRO A 315 18.45 28.78 4.80
C PRO A 315 19.51 27.73 4.46
N GLU A 316 19.47 26.58 5.13
CA GLU A 316 20.34 25.43 4.90
C GLU A 316 19.55 24.29 4.25
N ARG A 317 20.07 23.78 3.13
CA ARG A 317 19.46 22.69 2.37
C ARG A 317 20.56 21.78 1.85
N SER A 318 20.29 20.48 1.79
CA SER A 318 21.17 19.48 1.19
C SER A 318 20.41 18.61 0.20
N LEU A 319 21.17 17.95 -0.67
CA LEU A 319 20.64 16.94 -1.61
C LEU A 319 19.46 17.48 -2.45
N GLU A 320 19.54 18.72 -2.93
CA GLU A 320 18.48 19.35 -3.72
C GLU A 320 18.16 18.53 -4.99
N GLU A 321 16.89 18.17 -5.19
CA GLU A 321 16.40 17.56 -6.43
C GLU A 321 15.80 18.64 -7.33
N ARG A 322 16.23 18.65 -8.59
CA ARG A 322 15.77 19.61 -9.58
C ARG A 322 15.37 18.91 -10.89
N ALA A 323 14.27 19.35 -11.49
CA ALA A 323 13.88 18.96 -12.84
C ALA A 323 13.61 20.21 -13.69
N GLY A 324 14.21 20.30 -14.88
CA GLY A 324 14.10 21.49 -15.73
C GLY A 324 14.52 22.79 -15.04
N GLY A 325 15.48 22.74 -14.11
CA GLY A 325 15.95 23.88 -13.31
C GLY A 325 15.06 24.26 -12.12
N LYS A 326 13.84 23.71 -12.01
CA LYS A 326 12.94 23.93 -10.86
C LYS A 326 13.35 23.05 -9.69
N LEU A 327 13.38 23.62 -8.48
CA LEU A 327 13.56 22.86 -7.25
C LEU A 327 12.30 22.05 -6.97
N LEU A 328 12.46 20.76 -6.63
CA LEU A 328 11.36 19.83 -6.41
C LEU A 328 11.33 19.32 -4.97
N SER A 329 12.48 18.95 -4.41
CA SER A 329 12.61 18.56 -3.01
C SER A 329 14.04 18.75 -2.52
N PHE A 330 14.22 18.72 -1.20
CA PHE A 330 15.53 18.79 -0.55
C PHE A 330 15.43 18.27 0.87
N PHE A 331 16.57 18.08 1.51
CA PHE A 331 16.66 17.76 2.92
C PHE A 331 17.12 18.99 3.72
N VAL A 332 16.64 19.10 4.96
CA VAL A 332 17.03 20.14 5.92
C VAL A 332 17.75 19.45 7.09
N PRO A 333 18.92 19.97 7.52
CA PRO A 333 19.60 19.45 8.70
C PRO A 333 18.73 19.57 9.96
N ASP A 334 18.52 18.44 10.64
CA ASP A 334 17.80 18.35 11.92
C ASP A 334 18.50 17.30 12.79
N GLY A 335 19.76 17.61 13.13
CA GLY A 335 20.68 16.67 13.78
C GLY A 335 20.84 15.36 12.99
N THR A 336 20.78 14.23 13.71
CA THR A 336 20.83 12.87 13.12
C THR A 336 19.60 12.53 12.30
N LEU A 337 18.46 13.19 12.51
CA LEU A 337 17.16 12.72 12.02
C LEU A 337 16.79 13.30 10.68
N ASN A 338 17.24 14.54 10.41
CA ASN A 338 16.97 15.32 9.19
C ASN A 338 15.46 15.43 8.84
N ARG A 339 15.13 16.37 7.95
CA ARG A 339 13.76 16.56 7.47
C ARG A 339 13.73 16.55 5.96
N HIS A 340 12.70 15.95 5.37
CA HIS A 340 12.50 15.98 3.92
C HIS A 340 11.41 16.99 3.55
N VAL A 341 11.72 17.94 2.67
CA VAL A 341 10.78 18.95 2.18
C VAL A 341 10.44 18.67 0.72
N VAL A 342 9.15 18.50 0.42
CA VAL A 342 8.58 18.35 -0.92
C VAL A 342 7.90 19.65 -1.32
N LEU A 343 8.19 20.16 -2.52
CA LEU A 343 7.47 21.29 -3.10
C LEU A 343 6.30 20.81 -3.96
N ARG A 344 5.26 21.65 -4.08
CA ARG A 344 4.03 21.39 -4.84
C ARG A 344 4.29 20.76 -6.21
N GLU A 345 5.26 21.30 -6.94
CA GLU A 345 5.58 20.87 -8.30
C GLU A 345 5.95 19.39 -8.38
N LYS A 346 6.59 18.84 -7.34
CA LYS A 346 6.98 17.44 -7.33
C LYS A 346 5.77 16.51 -7.17
N GLU A 347 4.85 16.85 -6.28
CA GLU A 347 3.63 16.07 -6.04
C GLU A 347 2.78 15.91 -7.31
N LEU A 348 2.77 16.94 -8.16
CA LEU A 348 2.04 16.91 -9.43
C LEU A 348 2.73 16.09 -10.53
N LEU A 349 3.97 15.64 -10.32
CA LEU A 349 4.77 14.91 -11.31
C LEU A 349 4.94 13.42 -10.97
N VAL A 350 4.69 13.01 -9.72
CA VAL A 350 4.88 11.63 -9.28
C VAL A 350 3.61 10.81 -9.46
N ALA A 351 3.75 9.53 -9.78
CA ALA A 351 2.62 8.60 -9.88
C ALA A 351 2.04 8.23 -8.50
N ARG A 352 2.91 8.15 -7.48
CA ARG A 352 2.53 7.83 -6.11
C ARG A 352 2.67 9.08 -5.24
N ARG A 353 1.55 9.53 -4.68
CA ARG A 353 1.45 10.70 -3.79
C ARG A 353 2.43 10.64 -2.60
N HIS A 354 2.99 11.77 -2.17
CA HIS A 354 3.87 11.81 -0.99
C HIS A 354 3.09 11.63 0.31
N GLY A 355 3.63 10.81 1.23
CA GLY A 355 3.02 10.56 2.53
C GLY A 355 4.02 10.12 3.60
N ALA A 356 3.61 10.17 4.85
CA ALA A 356 4.38 9.77 6.01
C ALA A 356 3.50 9.01 7.00
N ILE A 357 4.05 7.97 7.63
CA ILE A 357 3.45 7.37 8.82
C ILE A 357 4.15 8.01 10.02
N VAL A 358 3.39 8.42 11.03
CA VAL A 358 3.93 8.99 12.27
C VAL A 358 3.42 8.16 13.45
N ARG A 359 4.24 8.02 14.50
CA ARG A 359 3.95 7.12 15.62
C ARG A 359 4.39 7.69 16.97
N SER A 360 3.68 7.31 18.06
CA SER A 360 3.87 7.85 19.41
C SER A 360 4.54 6.91 20.43
N GLY A 361 5.23 7.45 21.41
CA GLY A 361 5.88 6.64 22.46
C GLY A 361 7.26 6.13 22.07
N GLN A 362 7.84 5.27 22.93
CA GLN A 362 9.26 4.86 22.86
C GLN A 362 9.47 3.36 22.64
N ASN A 363 8.40 2.61 22.39
CA ASN A 363 8.48 1.17 22.18
C ASN A 363 8.83 0.86 20.71
N MET A 364 9.69 -0.14 20.52
CA MET A 364 10.06 -0.68 19.20
C MET A 364 9.21 -1.89 18.79
N LEU A 365 8.47 -2.48 19.72
CA LEU A 365 7.60 -3.62 19.48
C LEU A 365 6.13 -3.17 19.45
N LEU A 366 5.25 -4.03 18.96
CA LEU A 366 3.81 -3.79 18.97
C LEU A 366 3.30 -3.81 20.42
N ASP A 367 2.46 -2.82 20.76
CA ASP A 367 1.82 -2.69 22.06
C ASP A 367 0.44 -2.02 21.93
N ASP A 368 -0.26 -1.84 23.07
CA ASP A 368 -1.61 -1.27 23.16
C ASP A 368 -1.63 0.24 23.50
N SER A 369 -0.48 0.90 23.45
CA SER A 369 -0.28 2.30 23.84
C SER A 369 0.22 3.20 22.71
N THR A 370 0.74 2.59 21.66
CA THR A 370 1.33 3.27 20.52
C THR A 370 0.23 3.82 19.63
N LEU A 371 0.16 5.16 19.51
CA LEU A 371 -0.64 5.83 18.50
C LEU A 371 0.12 5.85 17.18
N ALA A 372 -0.57 5.65 16.06
CA ALA A 372 -0.06 5.89 14.72
C ALA A 372 -1.10 6.58 13.83
N ALA A 373 -0.63 7.31 12.83
CA ALA A 373 -1.47 7.91 11.79
C ALA A 373 -0.68 8.05 10.48
N THR A 374 -1.39 8.01 9.35
CA THR A 374 -0.84 8.27 8.02
C THR A 374 -1.19 9.68 7.57
N CYS A 375 -0.17 10.48 7.25
CA CYS A 375 -0.29 11.85 6.74
C CYS A 375 -0.01 11.88 5.23
N TRP A 376 -0.78 12.64 4.45
CA TRP A 376 -0.54 12.80 3.01
C TRP A 376 -0.40 14.26 2.61
N MET A 377 0.49 14.53 1.66
CA MET A 377 0.72 15.86 1.11
C MET A 377 -0.56 16.50 0.56
N GLN A 378 -1.51 15.70 0.06
CA GLN A 378 -2.78 16.12 -0.53
C GLN A 378 -3.83 16.63 0.48
N GLY A 379 -3.38 17.20 1.61
CA GLY A 379 -4.25 17.75 2.64
C GLY A 379 -5.06 16.70 3.40
N ILE A 380 -4.44 15.55 3.67
CA ILE A 380 -4.97 14.54 4.60
C ILE A 380 -4.07 14.58 5.84
N PHE A 381 -4.57 15.20 6.91
CA PHE A 381 -3.76 15.54 8.08
C PHE A 381 -3.64 14.38 9.07
N ALA A 382 -4.51 13.38 8.96
CA ALA A 382 -4.37 12.04 9.52
C ALA A 382 -5.42 11.09 8.93
N ALA A 383 -4.98 10.04 8.24
CA ALA A 383 -5.77 8.86 7.89
C ALA A 383 -5.32 7.70 8.77
N GLN A 384 -6.21 6.71 8.96
CA GLN A 384 -5.89 5.51 9.74
C GLN A 384 -5.29 5.81 11.12
N LEU A 385 -5.86 6.78 11.85
CA LEU A 385 -5.38 7.05 13.20
C LEU A 385 -5.81 5.91 14.12
N THR A 386 -4.84 5.25 14.75
CA THR A 386 -5.05 4.06 15.62
C THR A 386 -4.20 4.17 16.87
N ILE A 387 -4.63 3.55 17.96
CA ILE A 387 -3.82 3.18 19.13
C ILE A 387 -3.79 1.65 19.17
N GLY A 388 -2.59 1.07 19.20
CA GLY A 388 -2.38 -0.38 19.12
C GLY A 388 -2.70 -0.96 17.74
N ASN A 389 -3.67 -1.88 17.66
CA ASN A 389 -3.96 -2.62 16.43
C ASN A 389 -4.37 -1.70 15.26
N THR A 390 -3.57 -1.73 14.18
CA THR A 390 -3.74 -0.82 13.02
C THR A 390 -4.92 -1.16 12.12
N SER A 391 -5.54 -2.34 12.30
CA SER A 391 -6.70 -2.79 11.51
C SER A 391 -8.01 -2.55 12.25
N PHE A 392 -8.08 -2.77 13.56
CA PHE A 392 -9.35 -2.73 14.31
C PHE A 392 -9.57 -1.45 15.11
N HIS A 393 -8.51 -0.81 15.60
CA HIS A 393 -8.64 0.34 16.51
C HIS A 393 -8.65 1.67 15.76
N LYS A 394 -9.23 1.72 14.56
CA LYS A 394 -9.20 2.90 13.70
C LYS A 394 -10.20 3.94 14.19
N LEU A 395 -9.70 5.11 14.58
CA LEU A 395 -10.51 6.30 14.78
C LEU A 395 -10.91 6.90 13.43
N PHE A 396 -9.93 7.24 12.58
CA PHE A 396 -10.17 7.86 11.27
C PHE A 396 -10.00 6.87 10.11
N SER A 397 -10.80 7.05 9.07
CA SER A 397 -10.77 6.23 7.84
C SER A 397 -9.41 6.26 7.14
N VAL A 398 -9.17 5.22 6.34
CA VAL A 398 -8.02 5.15 5.44
C VAL A 398 -8.26 6.04 4.22
N SER A 399 -7.20 6.46 3.53
CA SER A 399 -7.32 7.11 2.22
C SER A 399 -7.12 6.08 1.11
N ARG A 400 -8.22 5.72 0.46
CA ARG A 400 -8.34 4.54 -0.42
C ARG A 400 -7.75 4.76 -1.82
N ASP A 401 -8.10 5.86 -2.47
CA ASP A 401 -7.56 6.18 -3.81
C ASP A 401 -6.25 6.98 -3.72
N PRO A 402 -5.29 6.77 -4.65
CA PRO A 402 -3.97 7.42 -4.60
C PRO A 402 -3.96 8.86 -5.17
N TYR A 403 -5.06 9.34 -5.74
CA TYR A 403 -5.11 10.60 -6.49
C TYR A 403 -5.98 11.68 -5.85
N ASN A 404 -6.49 11.44 -4.63
CA ASN A 404 -7.39 12.34 -3.91
C ASN A 404 -8.71 12.60 -4.67
N LEU A 405 -9.25 11.57 -5.33
CA LEU A 405 -10.55 11.60 -6.01
C LEU A 405 -11.71 11.58 -5.02
N THR A 406 -11.53 10.91 -3.88
CA THR A 406 -12.46 10.92 -2.75
C THR A 406 -11.98 11.91 -1.67
N LEU A 407 -12.71 13.01 -1.47
CA LEU A 407 -12.26 14.13 -0.63
C LEU A 407 -12.65 14.03 0.85
N ALA A 408 -13.35 12.97 1.25
CA ALA A 408 -13.91 12.84 2.59
C ALA A 408 -13.07 12.01 3.58
N SER A 409 -12.09 11.22 3.10
CA SER A 409 -11.30 10.32 3.95
C SER A 409 -10.36 11.03 4.92
N GLY A 410 -10.14 10.40 6.07
CA GLY A 410 -9.25 10.87 7.14
C GLY A 410 -9.74 12.15 7.81
N LEU A 411 -8.80 12.85 8.45
CA LEU A 411 -8.94 14.20 8.99
C LEU A 411 -8.58 15.24 7.91
N ARG A 412 -9.49 16.18 7.67
CA ARG A 412 -9.44 17.21 6.64
C ARG A 412 -9.74 18.58 7.24
N ILE A 413 -9.34 19.63 6.53
CA ILE A 413 -9.55 21.02 6.93
C ILE A 413 -9.99 21.82 5.72
N MET A 414 -11.12 22.51 5.83
CA MET A 414 -11.49 23.62 4.94
C MET A 414 -11.13 24.95 5.60
N ALA A 415 -10.68 25.91 4.81
CA ALA A 415 -10.42 27.28 5.24
C ALA A 415 -11.36 28.24 4.50
N ASP A 416 -11.95 29.18 5.21
CA ASP A 416 -12.60 30.34 4.61
C ASP A 416 -11.61 31.50 4.60
N VAL A 417 -11.14 31.81 3.40
CA VAL A 417 -10.22 32.93 3.13
C VAL A 417 -10.97 34.16 2.62
N GLY A 418 -12.28 34.28 2.86
CA GLY A 418 -13.12 35.38 2.35
C GLY A 418 -13.68 35.13 0.95
N ALA A 419 -13.56 33.92 0.44
CA ALA A 419 -14.13 33.45 -0.82
C ALA A 419 -15.07 32.24 -0.62
N GLY A 420 -15.51 32.00 0.62
CA GLY A 420 -16.21 30.77 1.01
C GLY A 420 -15.24 29.66 1.40
N TRP A 421 -15.79 28.50 1.78
CA TRP A 421 -15.01 27.34 2.18
C TRP A 421 -14.18 26.78 1.02
N GLN A 422 -12.89 26.59 1.27
CA GLN A 422 -11.98 25.92 0.35
C GLN A 422 -11.26 24.79 1.05
N LEU A 423 -11.21 23.60 0.44
CA LEU A 423 -10.51 22.44 1.01
C LEU A 423 -8.99 22.64 0.91
N LEU A 424 -8.28 22.50 2.02
CA LEU A 424 -6.82 22.44 2.01
C LEU A 424 -6.40 21.12 1.34
N ALA A 425 -5.78 21.21 0.16
CA ALA A 425 -5.34 20.08 -0.66
C ALA A 425 -3.80 20.04 -0.77
N VAL A 426 -3.24 20.10 -1.98
CA VAL A 426 -1.76 20.12 -2.15
C VAL A 426 -1.19 21.48 -1.72
N PRO A 427 -0.28 21.53 -0.72
CA PRO A 427 0.33 22.76 -0.22
C PRO A 427 1.44 23.26 -1.14
N SER A 428 1.95 24.46 -0.85
CA SER A 428 3.16 25.01 -1.49
C SER A 428 4.40 24.19 -1.13
N ALA A 429 4.49 23.76 0.14
CA ALA A 429 5.51 22.85 0.64
C ALA A 429 4.95 21.87 1.68
N PHE A 430 5.48 20.66 1.70
CA PHE A 430 5.19 19.62 2.68
C PHE A 430 6.48 19.14 3.32
N GLU A 431 6.60 19.32 4.62
CA GLU A 431 7.74 18.86 5.43
C GLU A 431 7.38 17.57 6.15
N MET A 432 8.29 16.61 6.10
CA MET A 432 8.20 15.35 6.82
C MET A 432 9.40 15.22 7.76
N GLY A 433 9.11 15.04 9.05
CA GLY A 433 10.04 14.48 10.04
C GLY A 433 9.67 13.03 10.39
N LEU A 434 10.37 12.43 11.33
CA LEU A 434 10.11 11.05 11.78
C LEU A 434 8.91 10.95 12.75
N SER A 435 8.47 12.07 13.34
CA SER A 435 7.37 12.13 14.30
C SER A 435 6.43 13.32 14.07
N ASP A 436 6.59 14.05 12.97
CA ASP A 436 5.79 15.22 12.65
C ASP A 436 5.72 15.51 11.15
N CYS A 437 4.72 16.30 10.77
CA CYS A 437 4.48 16.75 9.40
C CYS A 437 4.04 18.21 9.40
N ARG A 438 4.41 18.98 8.37
CA ARG A 438 3.98 20.37 8.19
C ARG A 438 3.54 20.64 6.75
N TRP A 439 2.35 21.21 6.59
CA TRP A 439 1.81 21.68 5.31
C TRP A 439 1.80 23.20 5.30
N ILE A 440 2.45 23.81 4.31
CA ILE A 440 2.56 25.26 4.17
C ILE A 440 1.82 25.70 2.91
N TYR A 441 0.73 26.43 3.08
CA TYR A 441 -0.10 26.97 1.99
C TYR A 441 0.16 28.47 1.88
N ARG A 442 0.80 28.90 0.79
CA ARG A 442 0.85 30.31 0.38
C ARG A 442 -0.43 30.63 -0.40
N CYS A 443 -1.24 31.54 0.11
CA CYS A 443 -2.47 31.99 -0.53
C CYS A 443 -2.21 33.19 -1.45
N ALA A 444 -3.09 33.39 -2.44
CA ALA A 444 -2.98 34.47 -3.43
C ALA A 444 -3.09 35.90 -2.85
N ASP A 445 -3.58 36.06 -1.62
CA ASP A 445 -3.70 37.36 -0.95
C ASP A 445 -2.62 37.58 0.13
N ASP A 446 -1.45 36.96 -0.06
CA ASP A 446 -0.26 37.00 0.79
C ASP A 446 -0.37 36.33 2.17
N ARG A 447 -1.52 35.72 2.50
CA ARG A 447 -1.64 34.85 3.68
C ARG A 447 -0.78 33.60 3.54
N THR A 448 -0.28 33.12 4.68
CA THR A 448 0.30 31.78 4.78
C THR A 448 -0.42 31.00 5.86
N ILE A 449 -1.07 29.90 5.47
CA ILE A 449 -1.66 28.95 6.40
C ILE A 449 -0.66 27.81 6.59
N THR A 450 -0.26 27.54 7.82
CA THR A 450 0.53 26.37 8.19
C THR A 450 -0.34 25.42 8.99
N VAL A 451 -0.37 24.14 8.62
CA VAL A 451 -0.85 23.06 9.48
C VAL A 451 0.36 22.26 9.93
N ALA A 452 0.62 22.16 11.23
CA ALA A 452 1.62 21.27 11.81
C ALA A 452 0.90 20.12 12.52
N ALA A 453 1.36 18.90 12.31
CA ALA A 453 0.88 17.70 12.98
C ALA A 453 2.05 17.04 13.71
N THR A 454 1.97 16.95 15.03
CA THR A 454 3.06 16.48 15.92
C THR A 454 2.58 15.26 16.69
N VAL A 455 3.38 14.20 16.74
CA VAL A 455 3.09 13.00 17.53
C VAL A 455 4.01 12.93 18.75
N SER A 456 3.45 12.59 19.91
CA SER A 456 4.19 12.58 21.18
C SER A 456 5.18 11.43 21.25
N GLY A 457 6.42 11.68 21.66
CA GLY A 457 7.38 10.62 21.95
C GLY A 457 7.12 9.87 23.25
N GLU A 458 6.07 10.20 24.01
CA GLU A 458 5.73 9.56 25.29
C GLU A 458 4.27 9.11 25.34
N ASP A 459 3.34 10.04 25.10
CA ASP A 459 1.91 9.78 25.26
C ASP A 459 1.31 9.13 24.00
N ALA A 460 0.18 8.45 24.16
CA ALA A 460 -0.69 8.03 23.06
C ALA A 460 -1.43 9.24 22.48
N ALA A 461 -0.70 10.17 21.86
CA ALA A 461 -1.20 11.50 21.52
C ALA A 461 -0.65 12.05 20.19
N MET A 462 -1.52 12.73 19.46
CA MET A 462 -1.20 13.50 18.25
C MET A 462 -1.89 14.87 18.32
N GLN A 463 -1.15 15.94 18.05
CA GLN A 463 -1.60 17.33 18.12
C GLN A 463 -1.50 17.99 16.74
N TRP A 464 -2.51 18.78 16.38
CA TRP A 464 -2.50 19.63 15.20
C TRP A 464 -2.55 21.11 15.61
N THR A 465 -1.63 21.89 15.06
CA THR A 465 -1.59 23.34 15.19
C THR A 465 -1.76 23.97 13.81
N VAL A 466 -2.89 24.67 13.62
CA VAL A 466 -3.13 25.52 12.46
C VAL A 466 -2.71 26.95 12.83
N SER A 467 -1.80 27.53 12.06
CA SER A 467 -1.35 28.92 12.22
C SER A 467 -1.51 29.72 10.94
N VAL A 468 -1.84 31.00 11.07
CA VAL A 468 -2.03 31.92 9.93
C VAL A 468 -1.13 33.14 10.09
N GLU A 469 -0.21 33.31 9.15
CA GLU A 469 0.48 34.58 8.96
C GLU A 469 -0.35 35.46 8.02
N GLY A 470 -0.74 36.65 8.50
CA GLY A 470 -1.60 37.59 7.76
C GLY A 470 -2.98 37.72 8.40
N ARG A 471 -4.03 37.92 7.58
CA ARG A 471 -5.40 38.08 8.09
C ARG A 471 -5.92 36.75 8.69
N PRO A 472 -6.64 36.78 9.84
CA PRO A 472 -7.26 35.59 10.42
C PRO A 472 -8.18 34.86 9.43
N CYS A 473 -8.25 33.54 9.55
CA CYS A 473 -9.14 32.69 8.75
C CYS A 473 -10.14 31.96 9.66
N ARG A 474 -11.25 31.49 9.08
CA ARG A 474 -12.08 30.47 9.73
C ARG A 474 -11.68 29.10 9.19
N PHE A 475 -11.78 28.09 10.04
CA PHE A 475 -11.49 26.71 9.72
C PHE A 475 -12.70 25.83 10.01
N LEU A 476 -12.91 24.84 9.16
CA LEU A 476 -13.83 23.74 9.38
C LEU A 476 -13.01 22.45 9.27
N VAL A 477 -12.64 21.93 10.44
CA VAL A 477 -11.94 20.66 10.59
C VAL A 477 -12.98 19.56 10.62
N PHE A 478 -12.78 18.48 9.87
CA PHE A 478 -13.68 17.33 9.89
C PHE A 478 -12.94 16.02 9.73
N GLY A 479 -13.45 14.97 10.35
CA GLY A 479 -12.85 13.64 10.33
C GLY A 479 -13.88 12.57 10.00
N HIS A 480 -13.59 11.71 9.04
CA HIS A 480 -14.42 10.53 8.75
C HIS A 480 -14.07 9.42 9.73
N VAL A 481 -15.01 9.14 10.63
CA VAL A 481 -14.82 8.26 11.78
C VAL A 481 -15.19 6.81 11.42
N VAL A 482 -14.40 5.85 11.92
CA VAL A 482 -14.62 4.41 11.71
C VAL A 482 -15.07 3.72 12.99
N LEU A 483 -14.27 3.83 14.07
CA LEU A 483 -14.45 3.11 15.34
C LEU A 483 -14.59 1.59 15.16
N GLY A 484 -13.73 1.01 14.30
CA GLY A 484 -13.74 -0.41 13.96
C GLY A 484 -12.81 -0.75 12.79
N GLU A 485 -13.09 -1.88 12.10
CA GLU A 485 -12.26 -2.36 10.99
C GLU A 485 -12.51 -1.63 9.66
N ARG A 486 -13.76 -1.35 9.30
CA ARG A 486 -14.10 -0.68 8.03
C ARG A 486 -15.22 0.33 8.28
N GLU A 487 -15.31 1.31 7.39
CA GLU A 487 -16.36 2.33 7.45
C GLU A 487 -17.73 1.64 7.44
N TYR A 488 -18.60 2.05 8.37
CA TYR A 488 -19.98 1.56 8.51
C TYR A 488 -20.16 0.09 8.95
N ASP A 489 -19.10 -0.59 9.39
CA ASP A 489 -19.18 -1.99 9.90
C ASP A 489 -19.53 -2.06 11.39
N ALA A 490 -19.19 -1.04 12.19
CA ALA A 490 -19.35 -1.04 13.65
C ALA A 490 -20.18 0.16 14.14
N GLY A 491 -20.96 -0.04 15.21
CA GLY A 491 -21.89 0.94 15.77
C GLY A 491 -21.32 1.80 16.90
N GLY A 492 -20.05 2.23 16.83
CA GLY A 492 -19.38 2.99 17.90
C GLY A 492 -20.13 4.28 18.33
N GLN A 493 -19.82 4.80 19.51
CA GLN A 493 -20.47 5.98 20.09
C GLN A 493 -19.54 7.20 20.08
N ILE A 494 -20.12 8.38 19.85
CA ILE A 494 -19.44 9.67 19.90
C ILE A 494 -20.22 10.57 20.86
N GLU A 495 -19.54 11.09 21.87
CA GLU A 495 -20.11 12.01 22.86
C GLU A 495 -19.51 13.39 22.68
N PHE A 496 -20.35 14.43 22.65
CA PHE A 496 -19.94 15.82 22.47
C PHE A 496 -20.15 16.61 23.75
N ASP A 497 -19.07 17.13 24.35
CA ASP A 497 -19.14 18.20 25.34
C ASP A 497 -18.92 19.54 24.63
N THR A 498 -20.03 20.12 24.17
CA THR A 498 -20.03 21.40 23.43
C THR A 498 -19.58 22.59 24.28
N SER A 499 -19.62 22.47 25.61
CA SER A 499 -19.20 23.51 26.56
C SER A 499 -17.69 23.52 26.76
N GLY A 500 -17.10 22.35 27.03
CA GLY A 500 -15.65 22.15 27.14
C GLY A 500 -14.93 22.01 25.79
N LYS A 501 -15.67 21.96 24.68
CA LYS A 501 -15.14 21.70 23.32
C LYS A 501 -14.37 20.38 23.23
N ARG A 502 -14.90 19.34 23.89
CA ARG A 502 -14.31 17.98 23.91
C ARG A 502 -15.21 17.01 23.15
N ILE A 503 -14.59 16.02 22.50
CA ILE A 503 -15.28 14.91 21.84
C ILE A 503 -14.70 13.61 22.35
N ARG A 504 -15.53 12.70 22.84
CA ARG A 504 -15.13 11.36 23.26
C ARG A 504 -15.61 10.33 22.25
N PHE A 505 -14.77 9.34 21.98
CA PHE A 505 -15.10 8.23 21.08
C PHE A 505 -14.97 6.90 21.82
N LEU A 506 -15.99 6.06 21.65
CA LEU A 506 -16.11 4.76 22.30
C LEU A 506 -16.38 3.69 21.24
N PRO A 507 -15.64 2.57 21.22
CA PRO A 507 -15.93 1.47 20.31
C PRO A 507 -17.30 0.85 20.62
N ASP A 508 -17.87 0.14 19.65
CA ASP A 508 -19.10 -0.63 19.85
C ASP A 508 -18.83 -1.75 20.89
N PRO A 509 -19.49 -1.74 22.06
CA PRO A 509 -19.24 -2.74 23.11
C PRO A 509 -19.66 -4.15 22.71
N ALA A 510 -20.48 -4.30 21.66
CA ALA A 510 -20.89 -5.58 21.09
C ALA A 510 -20.07 -5.98 19.85
N TRP A 511 -19.00 -5.24 19.53
CA TRP A 511 -18.08 -5.56 18.43
C TRP A 511 -16.69 -5.92 18.96
N LEU A 512 -15.91 -6.61 18.14
CA LEU A 512 -14.62 -7.22 18.48
C LEU A 512 -13.67 -6.30 19.28
N TRP A 513 -13.60 -5.01 18.95
CA TRP A 513 -12.78 -4.06 19.71
C TRP A 513 -13.35 -3.78 21.12
N GLY A 514 -14.62 -3.39 21.24
CA GLY A 514 -15.22 -3.08 22.55
C GLY A 514 -15.32 -4.29 23.48
N GLU A 515 -15.49 -5.51 22.95
CA GLU A 515 -15.46 -6.74 23.75
C GLU A 515 -14.08 -7.03 24.37
N ARG A 516 -13.00 -6.73 23.64
CA ARG A 516 -11.62 -7.00 24.09
C ARG A 516 -11.05 -5.88 24.94
N TYR A 517 -11.49 -4.65 24.70
CA TYR A 517 -11.03 -3.46 25.40
C TYR A 517 -12.22 -2.61 25.86
N PRO A 518 -12.92 -3.01 26.94
CA PRO A 518 -14.11 -2.32 27.43
C PRO A 518 -13.82 -0.91 27.97
N ASP A 519 -12.58 -0.66 28.40
CA ASP A 519 -12.13 0.65 28.90
C ASP A 519 -11.50 1.53 27.79
N ALA A 520 -11.51 1.07 26.53
CA ALA A 520 -10.93 1.83 25.43
C ALA A 520 -11.70 3.13 25.18
N SER A 521 -10.97 4.24 25.13
CA SER A 521 -11.53 5.52 24.72
C SER A 521 -10.50 6.42 24.06
N TYR A 522 -10.99 7.17 23.06
CA TYR A 522 -10.26 8.27 22.45
C TYR A 522 -10.94 9.57 22.85
N TRP A 523 -10.14 10.63 22.89
CA TRP A 523 -10.59 11.99 23.14
C TRP A 523 -10.00 12.90 22.08
N MET A 524 -10.82 13.79 21.53
CA MET A 524 -10.36 14.97 20.83
C MET A 524 -10.62 16.19 21.71
N VAL A 525 -9.55 16.90 22.04
CA VAL A 525 -9.54 18.09 22.92
C VAL A 525 -8.86 19.26 22.25
N SER A 526 -9.05 20.46 22.77
CA SER A 526 -8.44 21.68 22.25
C SER A 526 -7.78 22.47 23.35
N SER A 527 -6.53 22.91 23.13
CA SER A 527 -5.86 23.89 23.99
C SER A 527 -6.18 25.33 23.61
N THR A 528 -7.05 25.51 22.60
CA THR A 528 -7.55 26.81 22.14
C THR A 528 -9.09 26.79 22.04
N PRO A 529 -9.82 26.40 23.11
CA PRO A 529 -11.27 26.23 23.04
C PRO A 529 -11.99 27.53 22.65
N ASP A 530 -11.45 28.69 23.00
CA ASP A 530 -11.99 30.01 22.63
C ASP A 530 -11.95 30.30 21.12
N ALA A 531 -11.01 29.67 20.39
CA ALA A 531 -10.95 29.76 18.93
C ALA A 531 -12.05 28.92 18.25
N ILE A 532 -12.67 27.99 18.99
CA ILE A 532 -13.70 27.10 18.49
C ILE A 532 -15.07 27.72 18.74
N GLU A 533 -15.80 27.92 17.65
CA GLU A 533 -17.19 28.35 17.71
C GLU A 533 -18.08 27.17 18.10
N GLU A 534 -17.91 26.05 17.41
CA GLU A 534 -18.83 24.91 17.49
C GLU A 534 -18.11 23.59 17.20
N ILE A 535 -18.57 22.53 17.86
CA ILE A 535 -18.22 21.14 17.59
C ILE A 535 -19.51 20.34 17.40
N GLY A 536 -19.46 19.30 16.56
CA GLY A 536 -20.63 18.51 16.24
C GLY A 536 -20.30 17.38 15.27
N GLY A 537 -21.35 16.76 14.73
CA GLY A 537 -21.27 15.71 13.73
C GLY A 537 -21.30 16.25 12.30
N ASP A 538 -22.00 15.52 11.43
CA ASP A 538 -22.14 15.84 10.02
C ASP A 538 -23.07 17.03 9.74
N GLU A 539 -23.91 17.42 10.70
CA GLU A 539 -24.80 18.58 10.58
C GLU A 539 -24.03 19.87 10.29
N LEU A 540 -22.81 20.01 10.80
CA LEU A 540 -21.94 21.18 10.55
C LEU A 540 -21.33 21.17 9.13
N LEU A 541 -21.49 20.08 8.39
CA LEU A 541 -20.95 19.88 7.05
C LEU A 541 -22.02 19.98 5.96
N HIS A 542 -23.29 20.20 6.33
CA HIS A 542 -24.39 20.39 5.40
C HIS A 542 -24.89 21.84 5.38
N THR A 543 -25.41 22.28 4.24
CA THR A 543 -25.84 23.67 4.05
C THR A 543 -27.05 24.07 4.90
N ASP A 544 -27.82 23.10 5.40
CA ASP A 544 -29.02 23.32 6.20
C ASP A 544 -28.82 23.08 7.71
N GLY A 545 -27.63 22.63 8.14
CA GLY A 545 -27.35 22.39 9.56
C GLY A 545 -28.08 21.17 10.14
N ILE A 546 -28.50 20.20 9.32
CA ILE A 546 -29.25 19.01 9.78
C ILE A 546 -28.37 17.76 9.72
N THR A 547 -28.40 16.95 10.79
CA THR A 547 -27.68 15.68 10.87
C THR A 547 -28.27 14.63 9.91
N ARG A 548 -27.39 13.84 9.29
CA ARG A 548 -27.74 12.80 8.32
C ARG A 548 -27.02 11.49 8.60
N ASN A 549 -26.53 11.31 9.83
CA ASN A 549 -25.79 10.13 10.27
C ASN A 549 -24.63 9.77 9.32
N GLY A 550 -23.80 10.74 8.93
CA GLY A 550 -22.73 10.54 7.93
C GLY A 550 -21.43 9.87 8.43
N ALA A 551 -21.31 9.52 9.71
CA ALA A 551 -20.06 9.04 10.33
C ALA A 551 -18.93 10.10 10.41
N PHE A 552 -19.26 11.38 10.59
CA PHE A 552 -18.28 12.46 10.68
C PHE A 552 -18.30 13.17 12.03
N ILE A 553 -17.15 13.71 12.41
CA ILE A 553 -17.05 14.80 13.38
C ILE A 553 -16.63 16.08 12.67
N ALA A 554 -16.97 17.21 13.26
CA ALA A 554 -16.63 18.52 12.77
C ALA A 554 -16.34 19.51 13.91
N LEU A 555 -15.41 20.43 13.65
CA LEU A 555 -15.06 21.56 14.49
C LEU A 555 -14.99 22.80 13.61
N ARG A 556 -15.81 23.80 13.93
CA ARG A 556 -15.83 25.10 13.25
C ARG A 556 -15.18 26.16 14.13
N SER A 557 -14.19 26.86 13.58
CA SER A 557 -13.50 27.94 14.28
C SER A 557 -14.14 29.31 14.05
N ARG A 558 -13.91 30.21 15.00
CA ARG A 558 -13.99 31.65 14.79
C ARG A 558 -12.86 32.11 13.87
N PRO A 559 -12.93 33.34 13.29
CA PRO A 559 -11.76 33.93 12.65
C PRO A 559 -10.59 33.98 13.63
N THR A 560 -9.54 33.21 13.36
CA THR A 560 -8.39 33.05 14.26
C THR A 560 -7.07 33.04 13.49
N GLN A 561 -5.99 33.38 14.19
CA GLN A 561 -4.63 33.15 13.70
C GLN A 561 -4.05 31.82 14.18
N THR A 562 -4.66 31.20 15.19
CA THR A 562 -4.20 29.93 15.74
C THR A 562 -5.37 29.06 16.18
N LEU A 563 -5.33 27.79 15.81
CA LEU A 563 -6.22 26.74 16.27
C LEU A 563 -5.36 25.52 16.59
N CYS A 564 -5.43 25.04 17.82
CA CYS A 564 -4.73 23.85 18.30
C CYS A 564 -5.72 22.84 18.86
N PHE A 565 -5.63 21.60 18.43
CA PHE A 565 -6.43 20.47 18.92
C PHE A 565 -5.60 19.18 18.88
N ALA A 566 -5.96 18.20 19.72
CA ALA A 566 -5.23 16.94 19.83
C ALA A 566 -6.18 15.76 19.96
N VAL A 567 -5.75 14.60 19.47
CA VAL A 567 -6.33 13.30 19.74
C VAL A 567 -5.43 12.55 20.71
N VAL A 568 -6.03 12.05 21.79
CA VAL A 568 -5.37 11.21 22.80
C VAL A 568 -6.25 9.99 23.10
N GLY A 569 -5.69 8.96 23.73
CA GLY A 569 -6.51 7.85 24.18
C GLY A 569 -5.77 6.81 25.00
N SER A 570 -6.51 5.80 25.42
CA SER A 570 -6.00 4.61 26.09
C SER A 570 -6.88 3.44 25.71
N LEU A 571 -6.29 2.27 25.44
CA LEU A 571 -7.07 1.05 25.19
C LEU A 571 -7.46 0.32 26.49
N THR A 572 -6.67 0.47 27.55
CA THR A 572 -6.76 -0.42 28.72
C THR A 572 -7.13 0.30 30.02
N ASP A 573 -7.20 1.64 30.03
CA ASP A 573 -7.54 2.42 31.22
C ASP A 573 -8.21 3.75 30.83
N ALA A 574 -9.52 3.83 31.05
CA ALA A 574 -10.30 5.03 30.76
C ALA A 574 -9.85 6.26 31.56
N ALA A 575 -9.37 6.07 32.81
CA ALA A 575 -8.87 7.17 33.62
C ALA A 575 -7.52 7.71 33.09
N SER A 576 -6.70 6.85 32.49
CA SER A 576 -5.50 7.30 31.76
C SER A 576 -5.87 8.13 30.53
N ALA A 577 -6.89 7.71 29.76
CA ALA A 577 -7.35 8.49 28.61
C ALA A 577 -7.83 9.89 29.03
N GLU A 578 -8.59 9.99 30.13
CA GLU A 578 -9.08 11.26 30.66
C GLU A 578 -7.94 12.17 31.17
N ARG A 579 -6.96 11.63 31.91
CA ARG A 579 -5.77 12.40 32.32
C ARG A 579 -4.99 12.95 31.13
N LEU A 580 -4.85 12.17 30.06
CA LEU A 580 -4.24 12.64 28.82
C LEU A 580 -5.07 13.75 28.19
N ALA A 581 -6.40 13.62 28.18
CA ALA A 581 -7.29 14.64 27.64
C ALA A 581 -7.13 15.98 28.37
N GLU A 582 -7.12 15.97 29.71
CA GLU A 582 -6.87 17.16 30.54
C GLU A 582 -5.48 17.77 30.28
N ARG A 583 -4.44 16.93 30.13
CA ARG A 583 -3.08 17.40 29.85
C ARG A 583 -2.99 18.14 28.51
N TYR A 584 -3.56 17.59 27.45
CA TYR A 584 -3.49 18.19 26.12
C TYR A 584 -4.45 19.37 25.94
N GLU A 585 -5.54 19.41 26.69
CA GLU A 585 -6.40 20.58 26.81
C GLU A 585 -5.69 21.74 27.53
N ALA A 586 -4.90 21.46 28.58
CA ALA A 586 -4.07 22.47 29.23
C ALA A 586 -2.96 23.03 28.32
N GLY A 587 -2.64 22.31 27.23
CA GLY A 587 -1.65 22.67 26.22
C GLY A 587 -0.30 22.01 26.45
N VAL A 588 0.21 21.34 25.40
CA VAL A 588 1.54 20.74 25.36
C VAL A 588 2.28 21.33 24.16
N THR A 589 3.53 21.77 24.36
CA THR A 589 4.34 22.32 23.26
C THR A 589 4.83 21.22 22.34
N ASP A 590 4.99 21.54 21.04
CA ASP A 590 5.59 20.61 20.08
C ASP A 590 7.00 20.15 20.53
N GLU A 591 7.79 21.04 21.15
CA GLU A 591 9.10 20.71 21.72
C GLU A 591 9.02 19.62 22.81
N ALA A 592 8.03 19.70 23.69
CA ALA A 592 7.84 18.69 24.75
C ALA A 592 7.42 17.33 24.18
N MET A 593 6.66 17.32 23.08
CA MET A 593 6.29 16.10 22.36
C MET A 593 7.48 15.51 21.57
N LEU A 594 8.26 16.36 20.91
CA LEU A 594 9.34 15.96 19.99
C LEU A 594 10.66 15.62 20.67
N THR A 595 10.95 16.15 21.86
CA THR A 595 12.17 15.83 22.61
C THR A 595 12.32 14.34 22.90
N PRO A 596 11.34 13.65 23.52
CA PRO A 596 11.43 12.20 23.73
C PRO A 596 11.42 11.41 22.41
N ALA A 597 10.67 11.86 21.40
CA ALA A 597 10.66 11.22 20.08
C ALA A 597 12.03 11.29 19.40
N SER A 598 12.69 12.45 19.47
CA SER A 598 14.02 12.66 18.93
C SER A 598 15.05 11.77 19.62
N LYS A 599 14.95 11.61 20.95
CA LYS A 599 15.79 10.69 21.71
C LYS A 599 15.56 9.23 21.28
N PHE A 600 14.31 8.82 21.08
CA PHE A 600 13.96 7.48 20.61
C PHE A 600 14.58 7.20 19.24
N TRP A 601 14.34 8.06 18.24
CA TRP A 601 14.86 7.85 16.88
C TRP A 601 16.38 7.94 16.82
N ARG A 602 17.00 8.83 17.59
CA ARG A 602 18.46 8.86 17.74
C ARG A 602 18.97 7.53 18.31
N ASN A 603 18.32 6.98 19.34
CA ASN A 603 18.69 5.67 19.90
C ASN A 603 18.45 4.52 18.90
N ALA A 604 17.39 4.57 18.07
CA ALA A 604 17.09 3.55 17.09
C ALA A 604 18.26 3.28 16.13
N ILE A 605 19.01 4.34 15.74
CA ILE A 605 20.23 4.24 14.93
C ILE A 605 21.53 4.41 15.74
N ARG A 606 21.46 4.32 17.07
CA ARG A 606 22.58 4.50 17.99
C ARG A 606 23.35 5.83 17.82
N GLY A 607 22.64 6.89 17.47
CA GLY A 607 23.18 8.23 17.23
C GLY A 607 24.21 8.27 16.10
N MET A 608 24.14 7.31 15.17
CA MET A 608 25.09 7.21 14.07
C MET A 608 24.95 8.40 13.11
N THR A 609 26.05 9.11 12.87
CA THR A 609 26.16 10.12 11.80
C THR A 609 27.38 9.83 10.95
N ILE A 610 27.30 10.23 9.69
CA ILE A 610 28.39 10.15 8.73
C ILE A 610 28.52 11.53 8.08
N ASP A 611 29.65 12.19 8.32
CA ASP A 611 29.97 13.47 7.69
C ASP A 611 30.68 13.21 6.36
N SER A 612 30.12 13.73 5.27
CA SER A 612 30.73 13.59 3.94
C SER A 612 30.35 14.72 3.00
N THR A 613 31.32 15.13 2.18
CA THR A 613 31.10 16.04 1.06
C THR A 613 30.73 15.30 -0.23
N SER A 614 30.84 13.96 -0.25
CA SER A 614 30.39 13.13 -1.37
C SER A 614 28.85 13.11 -1.40
N PRO A 615 28.20 13.52 -2.51
CA PRO A 615 26.75 13.50 -2.62
C PRO A 615 26.15 12.10 -2.45
N ASP A 616 26.85 11.06 -2.90
CA ASP A 616 26.39 9.67 -2.80
C ASP A 616 26.45 9.14 -1.37
N LEU A 617 27.60 9.32 -0.69
CA LEU A 617 27.72 8.94 0.72
C LEU A 617 26.78 9.76 1.61
N ALA A 618 26.60 11.06 1.31
CA ALA A 618 25.60 11.89 1.98
C ALA A 618 24.18 11.36 1.78
N ALA A 619 23.82 10.90 0.56
CA ALA A 619 22.53 10.27 0.29
C ALA A 619 22.34 8.97 1.09
N GLN A 620 23.37 8.13 1.23
CA GLN A 620 23.31 6.94 2.08
C GLN A 620 23.11 7.33 3.55
N ALA A 621 23.88 8.29 4.05
CA ALA A 621 23.82 8.74 5.44
C ALA A 621 22.47 9.36 5.79
N THR A 622 21.95 10.24 4.92
CA THR A 622 20.65 10.91 5.11
C THR A 622 19.50 9.91 5.16
N LEU A 623 19.59 8.76 4.49
CA LEU A 623 18.53 7.77 4.44
C LEU A 623 18.44 6.88 5.70
N LEU A 624 19.51 6.74 6.48
CA LEU A 624 19.57 5.79 7.61
C LEU A 624 18.46 5.96 8.66
N PRO A 625 18.13 7.17 9.14
CA PRO A 625 17.04 7.37 10.09
C PRO A 625 15.67 6.99 9.49
N TRP A 626 15.49 7.22 8.18
CA TRP A 626 14.27 6.86 7.47
C TRP A 626 14.12 5.34 7.29
N LEU A 627 15.21 4.61 7.06
CA LEU A 627 15.18 3.14 7.05
C LEU A 627 14.86 2.58 8.44
N ALA A 628 15.39 3.18 9.50
CA ALA A 628 15.06 2.80 10.87
C ALA A 628 13.58 3.07 11.18
N HIS A 629 13.05 4.20 10.73
CA HIS A 629 11.63 4.51 10.79
C HIS A 629 10.80 3.44 10.08
N ASP A 630 11.10 3.14 8.81
CA ASP A 630 10.32 2.18 8.02
C ASP A 630 10.40 0.76 8.62
N ALA A 631 11.56 0.35 9.14
CA ALA A 631 11.74 -0.93 9.84
C ALA A 631 10.95 -1.02 11.15
N ILE A 632 10.94 0.06 11.95
CA ILE A 632 10.18 0.11 13.21
C ILE A 632 8.68 0.15 12.91
N VAL A 633 8.21 0.90 11.92
CA VAL A 633 6.79 0.89 11.50
C VAL A 633 6.36 -0.51 11.08
N HIS A 634 7.15 -1.18 10.25
CA HIS A 634 6.89 -2.57 9.84
C HIS A 634 6.75 -3.54 11.03
N LEU A 635 7.44 -3.29 12.14
CA LEU A 635 7.42 -4.11 13.35
C LEU A 635 6.33 -3.70 14.37
N SER A 636 6.26 -2.43 14.74
CA SER A 636 5.46 -1.96 15.88
C SER A 636 4.05 -1.54 15.51
N VAL A 637 3.83 -1.06 14.28
CA VAL A 637 2.53 -0.63 13.76
C VAL A 637 2.38 -1.12 12.31
N PRO A 638 2.21 -2.43 12.09
CA PRO A 638 2.41 -3.06 10.78
C PRO A 638 1.42 -2.55 9.73
N HIS A 639 1.82 -1.57 8.93
CA HIS A 639 1.11 -1.08 7.74
C HIS A 639 2.07 -0.24 6.87
N GLY A 640 1.67 0.02 5.63
CA GLY A 640 2.38 0.88 4.68
C GLY A 640 1.47 1.91 4.04
N LEU A 641 2.04 2.70 3.13
CA LEU A 641 1.31 3.77 2.45
C LEU A 641 0.24 3.21 1.49
N GLU A 642 0.60 2.24 0.66
CA GLU A 642 -0.35 1.52 -0.20
C GLU A 642 -0.96 0.28 0.48
N GLN A 643 -0.20 -0.37 1.34
CA GLN A 643 -0.63 -1.55 2.11
C GLN A 643 -1.08 -1.16 3.52
N TYR A 644 -2.18 -0.40 3.61
CA TYR A 644 -2.67 0.10 4.89
C TYR A 644 -3.32 -0.99 5.77
N THR A 645 -3.82 -2.07 5.19
CA THR A 645 -4.41 -3.18 5.96
C THR A 645 -3.35 -4.22 6.30
N GLY A 646 -2.90 -4.21 7.55
CA GLY A 646 -1.86 -5.11 8.08
C GLY A 646 -2.19 -5.59 9.48
N ALA A 647 -1.62 -4.94 10.50
CA ALA A 647 -1.69 -5.23 11.94
C ALA A 647 -1.06 -6.56 12.40
N ALA A 648 -1.07 -7.58 11.55
CA ALA A 648 -0.43 -8.86 11.81
C ALA A 648 1.09 -8.81 11.58
N TRP A 649 1.80 -9.73 12.22
CA TRP A 649 3.15 -10.08 11.83
C TRP A 649 3.09 -11.22 10.82
N GLY A 650 3.71 -11.01 9.65
CA GLY A 650 4.10 -12.12 8.77
C GLY A 650 5.22 -12.90 9.45
N THR A 651 5.09 -14.23 9.58
CA THR A 651 6.09 -15.05 10.29
C THR A 651 7.47 -14.88 9.68
N ARG A 652 7.54 -14.96 8.35
CA ARG A 652 8.75 -14.72 7.56
C ARG A 652 9.25 -13.29 7.71
N ASP A 653 8.34 -12.32 7.68
CA ASP A 653 8.69 -10.90 7.67
C ASP A 653 9.26 -10.46 9.02
N ALA A 654 8.67 -10.90 10.14
CA ALA A 654 9.19 -10.66 11.49
C ALA A 654 10.59 -11.26 11.68
N CYS A 655 10.85 -12.43 11.08
CA CYS A 655 12.15 -13.12 11.13
C CYS A 655 13.22 -12.54 10.20
N GLN A 656 12.90 -11.52 9.40
CA GLN A 656 13.82 -10.88 8.46
C GLN A 656 14.06 -9.43 8.84
N GLY A 657 13.36 -8.48 8.22
CA GLY A 657 13.66 -7.05 8.34
C GLY A 657 13.79 -6.58 9.79
N PRO A 658 12.81 -6.86 10.66
CA PRO A 658 12.87 -6.51 12.07
C PRO A 658 14.07 -7.12 12.81
N ILE A 659 14.25 -8.44 12.77
CA ILE A 659 15.38 -9.10 13.44
C ILE A 659 16.73 -8.59 12.91
N GLU A 660 16.88 -8.47 11.59
CA GLU A 660 18.13 -8.00 10.97
C GLU A 660 18.42 -6.54 11.29
N PHE A 661 17.40 -5.67 11.35
CA PHE A 661 17.52 -4.28 11.82
C PHE A 661 17.95 -4.21 13.29
N LEU A 662 17.23 -4.90 14.17
CA LEU A 662 17.47 -4.90 15.61
C LEU A 662 18.89 -5.40 15.90
N LEU A 663 19.31 -6.51 15.28
CA LEU A 663 20.64 -7.07 15.48
C LEU A 663 21.75 -6.19 14.89
N ALA A 664 21.53 -5.53 13.75
CA ALA A 664 22.51 -4.64 13.14
C ALA A 664 22.84 -3.43 14.04
N TYR A 665 21.84 -2.84 14.70
CA TYR A 665 22.04 -1.77 15.68
C TYR A 665 22.21 -2.26 17.13
N GLU A 666 22.33 -3.56 17.34
CA GLU A 666 22.50 -4.21 18.65
C GLU A 666 21.36 -3.93 19.66
N HIS A 667 20.11 -3.85 19.20
CA HIS A 667 18.88 -3.88 20.01
C HIS A 667 18.51 -5.33 20.36
N ASP A 668 19.40 -5.98 21.10
CA ASP A 668 19.37 -7.43 21.32
C ASP A 668 18.18 -7.87 22.20
N GLY A 669 17.75 -7.04 23.14
CA GLY A 669 16.62 -7.35 24.03
C GLY A 669 15.31 -7.45 23.26
N GLU A 670 15.07 -6.48 22.39
CA GLU A 670 13.91 -6.45 21.50
C GLU A 670 13.94 -7.64 20.52
N ALA A 671 15.11 -7.99 19.95
CA ALA A 671 15.26 -9.14 19.08
C ALA A 671 14.93 -10.47 19.81
N LYS A 672 15.35 -10.61 21.06
CA LYS A 672 15.01 -11.77 21.90
C LYS A 672 13.50 -11.90 22.11
N GLU A 673 12.81 -10.80 22.39
CA GLU A 673 11.35 -10.83 22.60
C GLU A 673 10.59 -11.14 21.31
N VAL A 674 11.01 -10.62 20.15
CA VAL A 674 10.43 -11.01 18.85
C VAL A 674 10.53 -12.53 18.64
N LEU A 675 11.70 -13.13 18.92
CA LEU A 675 11.88 -14.57 18.79
C LEU A 675 10.94 -15.35 19.72
N LYS A 676 10.88 -14.96 21.00
CA LYS A 676 9.99 -15.62 21.97
C LYS A 676 8.53 -15.56 21.52
N THR A 677 8.09 -14.41 21.03
CA THR A 677 6.73 -14.25 20.50
C THR A 677 6.51 -15.13 19.27
N VAL A 678 7.41 -15.13 18.28
CA VAL A 678 7.29 -15.99 17.10
C VAL A 678 7.25 -17.47 17.49
N PHE A 679 8.16 -17.95 18.33
CA PHE A 679 8.14 -19.35 18.79
C PHE A 679 6.87 -19.70 19.58
N SER A 680 6.28 -18.73 20.29
CA SER A 680 5.00 -18.95 20.98
C SER A 680 3.80 -19.19 20.07
N GLU A 681 3.96 -18.92 18.77
CA GLU A 681 2.93 -19.12 17.75
C GLU A 681 3.15 -20.40 16.93
N GLN A 682 4.13 -21.23 17.29
CA GLN A 682 4.32 -22.54 16.69
C GLN A 682 3.17 -23.47 17.04
N TYR A 683 2.60 -24.16 16.05
CA TYR A 683 1.54 -25.12 16.28
C TYR A 683 2.02 -26.35 17.05
N LEU A 684 1.24 -26.76 18.04
CA LEU A 684 1.57 -27.85 18.96
C LEU A 684 1.70 -29.19 18.24
N GLU A 685 0.71 -29.58 17.43
CA GLU A 685 0.73 -30.89 16.76
C GLU A 685 1.46 -30.83 15.42
N LYS A 686 1.20 -29.82 14.59
CA LYS A 686 1.82 -29.65 13.26
C LYS A 686 3.28 -29.22 13.30
N GLY A 687 3.70 -28.44 14.30
CA GLY A 687 5.08 -27.94 14.43
C GLY A 687 5.50 -26.86 13.44
N ASN A 688 4.61 -26.38 12.57
CA ASN A 688 4.83 -25.24 11.68
C ASN A 688 4.21 -23.95 12.23
N TRP A 689 4.21 -22.88 11.44
CA TRP A 689 3.64 -21.57 11.76
C TRP A 689 2.61 -21.16 10.70
N PRO A 690 1.66 -20.27 11.05
CA PRO A 690 0.81 -19.61 10.06
C PRO A 690 1.64 -18.66 9.17
N GLN A 691 1.13 -18.31 7.98
CA GLN A 691 1.79 -17.31 7.11
C GLN A 691 1.97 -15.96 7.84
N TRP A 692 0.92 -15.55 8.55
CA TRP A 692 0.87 -14.37 9.39
C TRP A 692 -0.07 -14.60 10.57
N PHE A 693 0.11 -13.85 11.65
CA PHE A 693 -0.71 -13.91 12.86
C PHE A 693 -0.83 -12.53 13.50
N MET A 694 -2.00 -12.22 14.07
CA MET A 694 -2.14 -11.10 15.00
C MET A 694 -1.65 -11.50 16.39
N LEU A 695 -1.25 -10.51 17.19
CA LEU A 695 -0.89 -10.72 18.59
C LEU A 695 -2.15 -10.76 19.48
N GLU A 696 -1.99 -11.18 20.73
CA GLU A 696 -3.08 -11.10 21.71
C GLU A 696 -3.60 -9.67 21.82
N PRO A 697 -4.92 -9.47 22.00
CA PRO A 697 -5.97 -10.47 22.20
C PRO A 697 -6.61 -11.00 20.91
N TYR A 698 -6.06 -10.66 19.74
CA TYR A 698 -6.58 -11.04 18.42
C TYR A 698 -5.88 -12.25 17.81
N SER A 699 -5.15 -13.01 18.61
CA SER A 699 -4.30 -14.08 18.13
C SER A 699 -5.07 -15.14 17.33
N ASN A 700 -6.37 -15.33 17.55
CA ASN A 700 -7.19 -16.24 16.73
C ASN A 700 -7.33 -15.81 15.26
N ILE A 701 -7.03 -14.55 14.93
CA ILE A 701 -7.05 -14.02 13.56
C ILE A 701 -5.66 -14.20 12.96
N ARG A 702 -5.54 -15.20 12.09
CA ARG A 702 -4.29 -15.65 11.48
C ARG A 702 -4.56 -16.36 10.16
N ALA A 703 -3.52 -16.57 9.37
CA ALA A 703 -3.61 -17.38 8.16
C ALA A 703 -3.86 -18.87 8.50
N GLY A 704 -4.72 -19.54 7.72
CA GLY A 704 -4.99 -20.97 7.87
C GLY A 704 -3.92 -21.89 7.28
N GLU A 705 -3.32 -21.49 6.17
CA GLU A 705 -2.22 -22.19 5.48
C GLU A 705 -0.98 -21.30 5.40
N SER A 706 0.17 -21.90 5.10
CA SER A 706 1.45 -21.20 4.99
C SER A 706 2.33 -21.82 3.92
N HIS A 707 3.21 -20.98 3.34
CA HIS A 707 4.20 -21.43 2.35
C HIS A 707 5.20 -22.41 2.97
N GLY A 708 5.83 -23.24 2.13
CA GLY A 708 6.75 -24.29 2.59
C GLY A 708 8.03 -23.77 3.23
N ASP A 709 8.40 -22.51 2.97
CA ASP A 709 9.58 -21.87 3.57
C ASP A 709 9.34 -21.29 4.97
N ILE A 710 8.08 -21.07 5.36
CA ILE A 710 7.69 -20.45 6.63
C ILE A 710 8.28 -21.16 7.83
N VAL A 711 8.35 -22.49 7.78
CA VAL A 711 8.92 -23.33 8.86
C VAL A 711 10.41 -23.10 9.09
N VAL A 712 11.14 -22.53 8.13
CA VAL A 712 12.61 -22.34 8.21
C VAL A 712 12.98 -21.01 8.86
N TRP A 713 12.15 -19.97 8.72
CA TRP A 713 12.49 -18.61 9.14
C TRP A 713 12.70 -18.41 10.65
N PRO A 714 11.88 -19.00 11.55
CA PRO A 714 12.15 -18.94 12.99
C PRO A 714 13.53 -19.52 13.37
N LEU A 715 13.95 -20.60 12.70
CA LEU A 715 15.27 -21.19 12.91
C LEU A 715 16.40 -20.28 12.40
N LYS A 716 16.22 -19.62 11.24
CA LYS A 716 17.17 -18.61 10.74
C LYS A 716 17.33 -17.48 11.76
N ALA A 717 16.22 -16.88 12.20
CA ALA A 717 16.24 -15.75 13.12
C ALA A 717 16.88 -16.12 14.47
N LEU A 718 16.61 -17.34 14.98
CA LEU A 718 17.27 -17.87 16.17
C LEU A 718 18.79 -18.02 15.98
N CYS A 719 19.23 -18.55 14.82
CA CYS A 719 20.65 -18.66 14.51
C CYS A 719 21.30 -17.27 14.39
N ASP A 720 20.64 -16.31 13.72
CA ASP A 720 21.10 -14.92 13.61
C ASP A 720 21.29 -14.29 14.99
N TYR A 721 20.32 -14.42 15.88
CA TYR A 721 20.39 -13.92 17.25
C TYR A 721 21.55 -14.55 18.02
N ILE A 722 21.65 -15.88 18.08
CA ILE A 722 22.72 -16.57 18.82
C ILE A 722 24.10 -16.21 18.26
N GLU A 723 24.24 -16.10 16.95
CA GLU A 723 25.49 -15.70 16.31
C GLU A 723 25.80 -14.21 16.53
N ALA A 724 24.81 -13.33 16.65
CA ALA A 724 25.04 -11.93 16.96
C ALA A 724 25.41 -11.71 18.44
N THR A 725 24.68 -12.32 19.36
CA THR A 725 24.76 -12.05 20.81
C THR A 725 25.70 -12.99 21.56
N GLY A 726 25.82 -14.24 21.09
CA GLY A 726 26.44 -15.33 21.85
C GLY A 726 25.56 -15.87 22.98
N ASP A 727 24.31 -15.42 23.09
CA ASP A 727 23.35 -15.87 24.10
C ASP A 727 22.80 -17.25 23.74
N LEU A 728 23.47 -18.30 24.24
CA LEU A 728 23.02 -19.68 24.11
C LEU A 728 21.84 -20.01 25.04
N ALA A 729 21.64 -19.24 26.11
CA ALA A 729 20.60 -19.50 27.10
C ALA A 729 19.19 -19.26 26.56
N ILE A 730 19.04 -18.56 25.42
CA ILE A 730 17.76 -18.45 24.72
C ILE A 730 17.12 -19.81 24.40
N LEU A 731 17.92 -20.86 24.21
CA LEU A 731 17.40 -22.20 23.93
C LEU A 731 16.70 -22.84 25.13
N ASP A 732 16.99 -22.38 26.35
CA ASP A 732 16.38 -22.83 27.60
C ASP A 732 15.14 -21.98 27.98
N GLU A 733 14.88 -20.88 27.27
CA GLU A 733 13.68 -20.05 27.48
C GLU A 733 12.44 -20.86 27.17
N LYS A 734 11.44 -20.79 28.07
CA LYS A 734 10.17 -21.48 27.90
C LYS A 734 9.15 -20.57 27.25
N VAL A 735 8.55 -21.07 26.17
CA VAL A 735 7.44 -20.40 25.47
C VAL A 735 6.29 -21.39 25.29
N SER A 736 5.07 -20.86 25.17
CA SER A 736 3.87 -21.66 24.95
C SER A 736 3.83 -22.17 23.50
N TRP A 737 2.92 -23.09 23.21
CA TRP A 737 2.56 -23.48 21.85
C TRP A 737 1.23 -22.82 21.45
N ARG A 738 0.89 -22.89 20.17
CA ARG A 738 -0.44 -22.59 19.68
C ARG A 738 -1.20 -23.88 19.40
N ASP A 739 -2.39 -24.02 19.98
CA ASP A 739 -3.30 -25.11 19.62
C ASP A 739 -3.99 -24.79 18.29
N GLU A 740 -3.69 -25.55 17.24
CA GLU A 740 -4.28 -25.38 15.90
C GLU A 740 -5.78 -25.70 15.81
N ASN A 741 -6.39 -26.32 16.82
CA ASN A 741 -7.83 -26.62 16.81
C ASN A 741 -8.63 -25.49 17.48
N THR A 742 -8.10 -24.91 18.56
CA THR A 742 -8.79 -23.85 19.32
C THR A 742 -8.26 -22.44 19.01
N MET A 743 -7.10 -22.34 18.36
CA MET A 743 -6.32 -21.11 18.15
C MET A 743 -5.91 -20.39 19.45
N GLN A 744 -6.00 -21.07 20.59
CA GLN A 744 -5.58 -20.55 21.89
C GLN A 744 -4.16 -20.97 22.24
N LYS A 745 -3.52 -20.25 23.16
CA LYS A 745 -2.23 -20.66 23.72
C LYS A 745 -2.41 -21.98 24.44
N ALA A 746 -1.53 -22.94 24.16
CA ALA A 746 -1.51 -24.20 24.88
C ALA A 746 -1.13 -23.95 26.35
N PRO A 747 -1.73 -24.67 27.30
CA PRO A 747 -1.39 -24.53 28.72
C PRO A 747 0.04 -24.99 29.03
N GLU A 748 0.59 -25.88 28.21
CA GLU A 748 1.95 -26.37 28.32
C GLU A 748 2.93 -25.41 27.62
N ALA A 749 4.13 -25.25 28.20
CA ALA A 749 5.20 -24.44 27.67
C ALA A 749 6.51 -25.23 27.71
N ASP A 750 7.24 -25.21 26.60
CA ASP A 750 8.48 -25.93 26.42
C ASP A 750 9.63 -25.00 26.08
N THR A 751 10.85 -25.51 26.24
CA THR A 751 12.06 -24.77 25.87
C THR A 751 12.12 -24.55 24.36
N ILE A 752 12.69 -23.43 23.92
CA ILE A 752 12.92 -23.17 22.48
C ILE A 752 13.70 -24.33 21.82
N ALA A 753 14.59 -25.02 22.54
CA ALA A 753 15.25 -26.22 22.04
C ALA A 753 14.27 -27.31 21.60
N ILE A 754 13.21 -27.58 22.37
CA ILE A 754 12.16 -28.55 22.05
C ILE A 754 11.32 -28.09 20.85
N HIS A 755 10.98 -26.79 20.79
CA HIS A 755 10.34 -26.18 19.62
C HIS A 755 11.15 -26.39 18.33
N VAL A 756 12.47 -26.24 18.40
CA VAL A 756 13.38 -26.51 17.27
C VAL A 756 13.45 -28.01 16.93
N GLU A 757 13.43 -28.91 17.92
CA GLU A 757 13.35 -30.36 17.67
C GLU A 757 12.08 -30.72 16.89
N LYS A 758 10.92 -30.19 17.31
CA LYS A 758 9.64 -30.35 16.61
C LYS A 758 9.69 -29.80 15.18
N LEU A 759 10.25 -28.61 14.98
CA LEU A 759 10.45 -28.00 13.66
C LEU A 759 11.25 -28.93 12.75
N LEU A 760 12.37 -29.49 13.24
CA LEU A 760 13.24 -30.37 12.46
C LEU A 760 12.54 -31.70 12.11
N ASP A 761 11.68 -32.20 12.99
CA ASP A 761 10.86 -33.40 12.70
C ASP A 761 9.78 -33.10 11.66
N THR A 762 9.09 -31.96 11.74
CA THR A 762 8.14 -31.50 10.73
C THR A 762 8.80 -31.40 9.36
N VAL A 763 9.99 -30.79 9.29
CA VAL A 763 10.78 -30.68 8.04
C VAL A 763 11.16 -32.06 7.47
N ARG A 764 11.60 -33.01 8.31
CA ARG A 764 11.93 -34.37 7.85
C ARG A 764 10.73 -35.09 7.25
N GLY A 765 9.55 -34.90 7.83
CA GLY A 765 8.30 -35.46 7.31
C GLY A 765 7.90 -34.90 5.94
N GLN A 766 8.42 -33.73 5.57
CA GLN A 766 8.13 -33.04 4.31
C GLN A 766 9.17 -33.28 3.21
N PHE A 767 10.16 -34.16 3.41
CA PHE A 767 11.07 -34.51 2.33
C PHE A 767 10.37 -35.30 1.22
N ILE A 768 10.83 -35.11 -0.02
CA ILE A 768 10.48 -36.02 -1.13
C ILE A 768 11.02 -37.42 -0.77
N PRO A 769 10.18 -38.48 -0.82
CA PRO A 769 10.59 -39.83 -0.46
C PRO A 769 11.90 -40.25 -1.16
N GLY A 770 12.84 -40.81 -0.41
CA GLY A 770 14.14 -41.23 -0.93
C GLY A 770 15.20 -40.11 -1.05
N THR A 771 14.86 -38.87 -0.73
CA THR A 771 15.77 -37.71 -0.78
C THR A 771 15.76 -36.94 0.55
N HIS A 772 16.60 -35.89 0.64
CA HIS A 772 16.59 -34.89 1.70
C HIS A 772 16.18 -33.50 1.19
N LEU A 773 15.32 -33.47 0.16
CA LEU A 773 14.82 -32.25 -0.46
C LEU A 773 13.41 -31.96 0.08
N ILE A 774 13.23 -30.80 0.71
CA ILE A 774 11.94 -30.36 1.24
C ILE A 774 10.99 -30.01 0.08
N ARG A 775 9.76 -30.51 0.16
CA ARG A 775 8.68 -30.20 -0.80
C ARG A 775 8.38 -28.71 -0.80
N TYR A 776 7.84 -28.25 -1.92
CA TYR A 776 7.49 -26.85 -2.11
C TYR A 776 6.36 -26.39 -1.19
N GLY A 777 5.35 -27.23 -0.95
CA GLY A 777 4.17 -26.82 -0.22
C GLY A 777 3.42 -25.73 -0.99
N GLU A 778 2.77 -24.81 -0.26
CA GLU A 778 1.94 -23.76 -0.85
C GLU A 778 2.74 -22.61 -1.49
N GLY A 779 4.09 -22.66 -1.49
CA GLY A 779 4.93 -21.62 -2.08
C GLY A 779 6.31 -21.51 -1.43
N ASP A 780 7.11 -20.57 -1.94
CA ASP A 780 8.32 -20.08 -1.30
C ASP A 780 8.27 -18.55 -1.10
N TRP A 781 9.43 -17.88 -0.95
CA TRP A 781 9.51 -16.42 -0.80
C TRP A 781 8.89 -15.65 -1.97
N ASN A 782 8.98 -16.17 -3.20
CA ASN A 782 8.35 -15.54 -4.34
C ASN A 782 6.87 -15.92 -4.39
N ASP A 783 6.07 -15.14 -3.67
CA ASP A 783 4.62 -15.29 -3.60
C ASP A 783 3.96 -15.33 -5.00
N SER A 784 4.62 -14.87 -6.09
CA SER A 784 4.02 -14.92 -7.44
C SER A 784 4.01 -16.31 -8.06
N LEU A 785 4.88 -17.21 -7.59
CA LEU A 785 5.08 -18.56 -8.12
C LEU A 785 4.45 -19.64 -7.23
N GLN A 786 3.42 -19.29 -6.46
CA GLN A 786 2.58 -20.27 -5.76
C GLN A 786 1.99 -21.26 -6.79
N PRO A 787 1.92 -22.57 -6.46
CA PRO A 787 1.43 -23.56 -7.41
C PRO A 787 -0.08 -23.39 -7.61
N ALA A 788 -0.51 -23.37 -8.88
CA ALA A 788 -1.93 -23.46 -9.24
C ALA A 788 -2.42 -24.92 -9.23
N ASP A 789 -1.53 -25.87 -9.50
CA ASP A 789 -1.77 -27.31 -9.51
C ASP A 789 -1.41 -27.95 -8.15
N PRO A 790 -2.35 -28.59 -7.45
CA PRO A 790 -2.09 -29.30 -6.19
C PRO A 790 -1.01 -30.39 -6.29
N HIS A 791 -0.77 -30.99 -7.46
CA HIS A 791 0.31 -31.95 -7.63
C HIS A 791 1.69 -31.30 -7.40
N LEU A 792 1.87 -30.05 -7.87
CA LEU A 792 3.11 -29.31 -7.69
C LEU A 792 3.38 -28.99 -6.22
N ARG A 793 2.35 -28.76 -5.40
CA ARG A 793 2.50 -28.58 -3.95
C ARG A 793 3.25 -29.75 -3.30
N ASP A 794 2.87 -30.97 -3.68
CA ASP A 794 3.32 -32.20 -3.01
C ASP A 794 4.62 -32.77 -3.60
N TRP A 795 4.92 -32.47 -4.87
CA TRP A 795 6.02 -33.10 -5.61
C TRP A 795 7.04 -32.15 -6.23
N MET A 796 6.79 -30.83 -6.19
CA MET A 796 7.79 -29.84 -6.58
C MET A 796 8.74 -29.54 -5.42
N VAL A 797 9.96 -29.15 -5.74
CA VAL A 797 10.99 -28.69 -4.81
C VAL A 797 11.52 -27.35 -5.30
N SER A 798 11.53 -26.34 -4.43
CA SER A 798 12.24 -25.07 -4.67
C SER A 798 13.70 -25.22 -4.28
N SER A 799 14.61 -24.95 -5.23
CA SER A 799 16.05 -24.91 -4.96
C SER A 799 16.39 -23.87 -3.89
N TRP A 800 15.68 -22.75 -3.90
CA TRP A 800 15.85 -21.70 -2.89
C TRP A 800 15.47 -22.18 -1.48
N THR A 801 14.33 -22.85 -1.31
CA THR A 801 13.89 -23.34 0.02
C THR A 801 14.86 -24.39 0.57
N VAL A 802 15.37 -25.29 -0.30
CA VAL A 802 16.39 -26.27 0.10
C VAL A 802 17.68 -25.59 0.52
N ALA A 803 18.13 -24.57 -0.22
CA ALA A 803 19.34 -23.82 0.12
C ALA A 803 19.20 -23.05 1.44
N LEU A 804 18.03 -22.46 1.71
CA LEU A 804 17.72 -21.80 2.98
C LEU A 804 17.76 -22.80 4.14
N LEU A 805 17.10 -23.95 4.00
CA LEU A 805 17.09 -24.99 5.03
C LEU A 805 18.48 -25.57 5.29
N TYR A 806 19.25 -25.83 4.22
CA TYR A 806 20.63 -26.33 4.33
C TYR A 806 21.47 -25.41 5.21
N GLU A 807 21.41 -24.11 4.97
CA GLU A 807 22.15 -23.11 5.73
C GLU A 807 21.80 -23.19 7.22
N GLN A 808 20.51 -23.20 7.57
CA GLN A 808 20.09 -23.15 8.97
C GLN A 808 20.42 -24.45 9.70
N VAL A 809 20.28 -25.62 9.06
CA VAL A 809 20.71 -26.91 9.63
C VAL A 809 22.23 -26.91 9.87
N VAL A 810 23.00 -26.33 8.95
CA VAL A 810 24.45 -26.17 9.10
C VAL A 810 24.78 -25.27 10.29
N ARG A 811 24.17 -24.09 10.40
CA ARG A 811 24.41 -23.13 11.48
C ARG A 811 24.01 -23.70 12.83
N TYR A 812 22.82 -24.27 12.94
CA TYR A 812 22.33 -24.89 14.16
C TYR A 812 23.21 -26.09 14.61
N SER A 813 23.76 -26.86 13.66
CA SER A 813 24.74 -27.91 14.00
C SER A 813 26.02 -27.38 14.68
N VAL A 814 26.42 -26.14 14.39
CA VAL A 814 27.54 -25.47 15.07
C VAL A 814 27.12 -25.03 16.47
N ILE A 815 25.92 -24.48 16.61
CA ILE A 815 25.34 -24.05 17.90
C ILE A 815 25.23 -25.24 18.87
N LEU A 816 24.68 -26.37 18.42
CA LEU A 816 24.58 -27.59 19.24
C LEU A 816 25.95 -28.09 19.72
N ARG A 817 26.99 -28.05 18.88
CA ARG A 817 28.35 -28.42 19.31
C ARG A 817 28.93 -27.45 20.34
N ARG A 818 28.63 -26.15 20.23
CA ARG A 818 29.04 -25.16 21.24
C ARG A 818 28.36 -25.37 22.59
N LEU A 819 27.16 -25.93 22.61
CA LEU A 819 26.44 -26.38 23.81
C LEU A 819 26.97 -27.71 24.37
N GLY A 820 27.89 -28.39 23.68
CA GLY A 820 28.38 -29.71 24.07
C GLY A 820 27.51 -30.88 23.58
N HIS A 821 26.53 -30.64 22.70
CA HIS A 821 25.68 -31.67 22.10
C HIS A 821 26.27 -32.21 20.78
N ASP A 822 27.49 -32.76 20.85
CA ASP A 822 28.26 -33.16 19.66
C ASP A 822 27.57 -34.18 18.76
N GLU A 823 26.94 -35.21 19.32
CA GLU A 823 26.26 -36.25 18.53
C GLU A 823 25.03 -35.71 17.78
N ARG A 824 24.24 -34.83 18.42
CA ARG A 824 23.12 -34.16 17.75
C ARG A 824 23.61 -33.23 16.63
N GLY A 825 24.70 -32.49 16.88
CA GLY A 825 25.35 -31.67 15.87
C GLY A 825 25.88 -32.49 14.68
N LYS A 826 26.50 -33.65 14.92
CA LYS A 826 26.95 -34.58 13.85
C LYS A 826 25.76 -35.13 13.04
N ALA A 827 24.65 -35.47 13.69
CA ALA A 827 23.45 -35.95 13.00
C ALA A 827 22.89 -34.91 12.02
N LEU A 828 22.77 -33.65 12.45
CA LEU A 828 22.35 -32.55 11.56
C LEU A 828 23.33 -32.33 10.41
N ARG A 829 24.64 -32.42 10.67
CA ARG A 829 25.66 -32.31 9.63
C ARG A 829 25.55 -33.45 8.59
N LYS A 830 25.18 -34.66 9.00
CA LYS A 830 24.91 -35.78 8.10
C LYS A 830 23.71 -35.50 7.19
N ILE A 831 22.62 -34.97 7.75
CA ILE A 831 21.44 -34.52 6.97
C ILE A 831 21.84 -33.44 5.97
N ALA A 832 22.56 -32.40 6.39
CA ALA A 832 23.03 -31.35 5.50
C ALA A 832 23.92 -31.90 4.37
N THR A 833 24.79 -32.87 4.66
CA THR A 833 25.64 -33.51 3.64
C THR A 833 24.80 -34.28 2.61
N ALA A 834 23.78 -35.02 3.06
CA ALA A 834 22.87 -35.73 2.18
C ALA A 834 22.02 -34.76 1.34
N MET A 835 21.53 -33.68 1.94
CA MET A 835 20.81 -32.60 1.27
C MET A 835 21.67 -31.95 0.17
N ARG A 836 22.93 -31.63 0.44
CA ARG A 836 23.85 -31.11 -0.58
C ARG A 836 24.03 -32.09 -1.74
N ARG A 837 24.20 -33.39 -1.45
CA ARG A 837 24.31 -34.41 -2.49
C ARG A 837 23.05 -34.47 -3.34
N ASP A 838 21.88 -34.53 -2.73
CA ASP A 838 20.60 -34.64 -3.42
C ASP A 838 20.31 -33.36 -4.24
N PHE A 839 20.63 -32.18 -3.70
CA PHE A 839 20.56 -30.90 -4.41
C PHE A 839 21.41 -30.89 -5.68
N ASN A 840 22.68 -31.28 -5.58
CA ASN A 840 23.58 -31.33 -6.74
C ASN A 840 23.15 -32.39 -7.77
N ARG A 841 22.58 -33.52 -7.31
CA ARG A 841 22.13 -34.60 -8.20
C ARG A 841 20.88 -34.23 -8.97
N HIS A 842 19.92 -33.59 -8.32
CA HIS A 842 18.57 -33.44 -8.86
C HIS A 842 18.27 -32.02 -9.36
N LEU A 843 18.89 -30.99 -8.79
CA LEU A 843 18.53 -29.58 -9.04
C LEU A 843 19.62 -28.80 -9.78
N ILE A 844 20.81 -29.37 -9.96
CA ILE A 844 21.87 -28.82 -10.82
C ILE A 844 22.03 -29.72 -12.04
N ARG A 845 21.85 -29.15 -13.24
CA ARG A 845 22.08 -29.84 -14.51
C ARG A 845 22.93 -28.94 -15.40
N ASP A 846 23.90 -29.53 -16.10
CA ASP A 846 24.81 -28.79 -16.99
C ASP A 846 25.51 -27.59 -16.32
N GLY A 847 25.78 -27.71 -15.02
CA GLY A 847 26.43 -26.66 -14.20
C GLY A 847 25.50 -25.55 -13.70
N ILE A 848 24.21 -25.59 -14.02
CA ILE A 848 23.23 -24.54 -13.69
C ILE A 848 22.21 -25.07 -12.70
N VAL A 849 21.95 -24.31 -11.63
CA VAL A 849 20.85 -24.59 -10.70
C VAL A 849 19.50 -24.23 -11.33
N ALA A 850 18.54 -25.15 -11.28
CA ALA A 850 17.16 -24.87 -11.65
C ALA A 850 16.45 -24.05 -10.55
N GLY A 851 15.42 -23.29 -10.90
CA GLY A 851 14.54 -22.70 -9.89
C GLY A 851 13.76 -23.76 -9.12
N TYR A 852 13.17 -24.71 -9.86
CA TYR A 852 12.37 -25.79 -9.28
C TYR A 852 12.67 -27.14 -9.94
N GLY A 853 12.51 -28.22 -9.17
CA GLY A 853 12.49 -29.59 -9.67
C GLY A 853 11.16 -30.27 -9.35
N ILE A 854 10.49 -30.83 -10.36
CA ILE A 854 9.26 -31.62 -10.21
C ILE A 854 9.64 -33.09 -10.23
N PHE A 855 9.30 -33.79 -9.16
CA PHE A 855 9.56 -35.22 -8.99
C PHE A 855 8.33 -36.02 -9.40
N ASP A 856 8.55 -37.10 -10.15
CA ASP A 856 7.48 -38.04 -10.49
C ASP A 856 7.61 -39.28 -9.60
N PRO A 857 6.58 -39.68 -8.83
CA PRO A 857 6.61 -40.93 -8.08
C PRO A 857 6.73 -42.19 -8.98
N GLU A 858 6.37 -42.10 -10.26
CA GLU A 858 6.34 -43.23 -11.20
C GLU A 858 7.69 -43.47 -11.91
N HIS A 859 8.63 -42.50 -11.87
CA HIS A 859 9.96 -42.68 -12.46
C HIS A 859 11.07 -41.82 -11.80
N ASP A 860 12.33 -42.24 -11.92
CA ASP A 860 13.49 -41.56 -11.30
C ASP A 860 13.88 -40.19 -11.95
N GLY A 861 13.15 -39.74 -12.97
CA GLY A 861 13.39 -38.47 -13.65
C GLY A 861 12.90 -37.24 -12.86
N VAL A 862 13.63 -36.12 -13.01
CA VAL A 862 13.23 -34.80 -12.47
C VAL A 862 13.09 -33.80 -13.60
N GLU A 863 11.90 -33.22 -13.75
CA GLU A 863 11.63 -32.09 -14.65
C GLU A 863 12.12 -30.80 -13.98
N LEU A 864 12.84 -29.95 -14.71
CA LEU A 864 13.41 -28.71 -14.16
C LEU A 864 12.70 -27.50 -14.75
N LEU A 865 12.24 -26.61 -13.87
CA LEU A 865 11.69 -25.31 -14.22
C LEU A 865 12.67 -24.18 -13.88
N LEU A 866 12.58 -23.06 -14.62
CA LEU A 866 13.53 -21.95 -14.52
C LEU A 866 14.96 -22.48 -14.69
N HIS A 867 15.16 -23.23 -15.76
CA HIS A 867 16.42 -23.86 -16.17
C HIS A 867 16.47 -23.86 -17.71
N PRO A 868 17.63 -23.84 -18.39
CA PRO A 868 17.69 -23.87 -19.85
C PRO A 868 16.99 -25.07 -20.54
N SER A 869 16.64 -26.11 -19.78
CA SER A 869 15.85 -27.25 -20.28
C SER A 869 14.33 -27.08 -20.12
N ASP A 870 13.87 -26.01 -19.46
CA ASP A 870 12.46 -25.73 -19.18
C ASP A 870 11.73 -25.33 -20.47
N LYS A 871 10.87 -26.23 -20.94
CA LYS A 871 9.99 -25.99 -22.09
C LYS A 871 8.59 -25.55 -21.68
N ARG A 872 8.25 -25.65 -20.39
CA ARG A 872 6.91 -25.41 -19.86
C ARG A 872 6.67 -23.93 -19.63
N THR A 873 7.63 -23.25 -18.99
CA THR A 873 7.58 -21.79 -18.78
C THR A 873 8.42 -21.03 -19.83
N GLY A 874 9.46 -21.69 -20.36
CA GLY A 874 10.46 -21.06 -21.22
C GLY A 874 11.36 -20.04 -20.49
N LEU A 875 11.39 -20.08 -19.15
CA LEU A 875 12.28 -19.31 -18.29
C LEU A 875 13.50 -20.16 -17.92
N HIS A 876 14.66 -19.53 -17.79
CA HIS A 876 15.94 -20.24 -17.69
C HIS A 876 16.67 -20.03 -16.37
N PHE A 877 16.44 -18.92 -15.66
CA PHE A 877 17.24 -18.59 -14.49
C PHE A 877 16.37 -18.07 -13.34
N SER A 878 16.75 -18.44 -12.11
CA SER A 878 16.12 -17.99 -10.86
C SER A 878 17.16 -17.30 -9.99
N LEU A 879 17.05 -15.99 -9.80
CA LEU A 879 17.97 -15.21 -8.97
C LEU A 879 18.05 -15.76 -7.55
N ILE A 880 16.90 -16.01 -6.93
CA ILE A 880 16.83 -16.42 -5.54
C ILE A 880 17.51 -17.78 -5.33
N SER A 881 17.31 -18.72 -6.26
CA SER A 881 17.93 -20.04 -6.19
C SER A 881 19.46 -19.97 -6.25
N MET A 882 20.00 -19.00 -6.99
CA MET A 882 21.44 -18.75 -7.05
C MET A 882 21.94 -18.06 -5.78
N THR A 883 21.36 -16.92 -5.40
CA THR A 883 21.87 -16.10 -4.29
C THR A 883 21.80 -16.84 -2.96
N GLN A 884 20.70 -17.52 -2.65
CA GLN A 884 20.56 -18.25 -1.38
C GLN A 884 21.53 -19.44 -1.29
N ALA A 885 21.80 -20.14 -2.40
CA ALA A 885 22.79 -21.23 -2.41
C ALA A 885 24.22 -20.72 -2.21
N MET A 886 24.53 -19.50 -2.65
CA MET A 886 25.80 -18.82 -2.37
C MET A 886 25.92 -18.41 -0.90
N LEU A 887 24.92 -17.68 -0.37
CA LEU A 887 24.87 -17.18 1.00
C LEU A 887 24.91 -18.33 2.01
N GLY A 888 24.12 -19.38 1.77
CA GLY A 888 24.06 -20.57 2.62
C GLY A 888 25.30 -21.47 2.55
N GLY A 889 26.27 -21.13 1.70
CA GLY A 889 27.48 -21.93 1.47
C GLY A 889 27.21 -23.31 0.87
N LEU A 890 26.04 -23.52 0.25
CA LEU A 890 25.65 -24.77 -0.39
C LEU A 890 26.40 -24.99 -1.70
N PHE A 891 26.70 -23.92 -2.44
CA PHE A 891 27.60 -23.97 -3.58
C PHE A 891 29.05 -24.17 -3.18
N THR A 892 29.78 -24.87 -4.05
CA THR A 892 31.25 -24.84 -4.06
C THR A 892 31.74 -23.47 -4.56
N PRO A 893 33.02 -23.09 -4.32
CA PRO A 893 33.58 -21.85 -4.86
C PRO A 893 33.47 -21.73 -6.39
N VAL A 894 33.63 -22.85 -7.12
CA VAL A 894 33.49 -22.87 -8.59
C VAL A 894 32.03 -22.60 -8.99
N GLN A 895 31.07 -23.31 -8.39
CA GLN A 895 29.65 -23.08 -8.65
C GLN A 895 29.26 -21.63 -8.37
N ARG A 896 29.73 -21.05 -7.26
CA ARG A 896 29.47 -19.65 -6.93
C ARG A 896 29.98 -18.72 -8.03
N HIS A 897 31.26 -18.85 -8.42
CA HIS A 897 31.87 -18.04 -9.46
C HIS A 897 31.11 -18.14 -10.79
N ASP A 898 30.74 -19.35 -11.21
CA ASP A 898 30.03 -19.56 -12.47
C ASP A 898 28.60 -18.99 -12.43
N HIS A 899 27.90 -19.11 -11.30
CA HIS A 899 26.56 -18.53 -11.16
C HIS A 899 26.58 -17.01 -11.01
N MET A 900 27.63 -16.41 -10.44
CA MET A 900 27.78 -14.94 -10.45
C MET A 900 27.85 -14.40 -11.88
N LYS A 901 28.57 -15.08 -12.77
CA LYS A 901 28.58 -14.73 -14.20
C LYS A 901 27.20 -14.84 -14.85
N LEU A 902 26.40 -15.86 -14.50
CA LEU A 902 25.03 -15.98 -15.00
C LEU A 902 24.15 -14.84 -14.52
N ILE A 903 24.31 -14.41 -13.26
CA ILE A 903 23.60 -13.23 -12.73
C ILE A 903 23.99 -11.99 -13.53
N GLU A 904 25.29 -11.73 -13.69
CA GLU A 904 25.80 -10.58 -14.46
C GLU A 904 25.31 -10.58 -15.91
N GLU A 905 25.31 -11.74 -16.56
CA GLU A 905 24.96 -11.85 -17.97
C GLU A 905 23.46 -11.77 -18.21
N HIS A 906 22.64 -12.41 -17.38
CA HIS A 906 21.22 -12.63 -17.67
C HIS A 906 20.25 -11.88 -16.76
N LEU A 907 20.66 -11.54 -15.53
CA LEU A 907 19.76 -11.02 -14.49
C LEU A 907 20.09 -9.61 -14.03
N LEU A 908 21.33 -9.13 -14.23
CA LEU A 908 21.76 -7.78 -13.88
C LEU A 908 21.43 -6.80 -15.00
N PHE A 909 20.71 -5.74 -14.64
CA PHE A 909 20.24 -4.67 -15.50
C PHE A 909 20.62 -3.33 -14.86
N PRO A 910 20.47 -2.20 -15.57
CA PRO A 910 20.91 -0.89 -15.05
C PRO A 910 20.32 -0.54 -13.68
N ASP A 911 19.06 -0.88 -13.43
CA ASP A 911 18.35 -0.58 -12.19
C ASP A 911 18.51 -1.63 -11.10
N GLY A 912 19.19 -2.75 -11.36
CA GLY A 912 19.42 -3.81 -10.39
C GLY A 912 19.25 -5.22 -10.97
N VAL A 913 19.30 -6.22 -10.09
CA VAL A 913 19.10 -7.63 -10.47
C VAL A 913 17.62 -8.00 -10.49
N ARG A 914 17.24 -8.84 -11.45
CA ARG A 914 15.86 -9.33 -11.63
C ARG A 914 15.70 -10.76 -11.16
N LEU A 915 14.51 -11.09 -10.64
CA LEU A 915 14.14 -12.42 -10.14
C LEU A 915 14.30 -13.51 -11.22
N MET A 916 14.02 -13.16 -12.47
CA MET A 916 14.08 -14.01 -13.67
C MET A 916 14.58 -13.17 -14.85
N GLU A 917 15.03 -13.81 -15.93
CA GLU A 917 15.64 -13.10 -17.07
C GLU A 917 14.62 -12.37 -17.96
N LYS A 918 13.33 -12.73 -17.87
CA LYS A 918 12.22 -12.10 -18.59
C LYS A 918 10.88 -12.35 -17.86
N PRO A 919 9.82 -11.58 -18.15
CA PRO A 919 8.51 -11.80 -17.56
C PRO A 919 7.95 -13.19 -17.86
N ALA A 920 7.22 -13.76 -16.91
CA ALA A 920 6.38 -14.93 -17.16
C ALA A 920 5.32 -14.61 -18.24
N THR A 921 4.92 -15.62 -19.00
CA THR A 921 3.84 -15.49 -20.00
C THR A 921 2.54 -15.06 -19.31
N TYR A 922 1.85 -14.09 -19.90
CA TYR A 922 0.53 -13.64 -19.46
C TYR A 922 -0.46 -13.84 -20.60
N ALA A 923 -1.57 -14.50 -20.30
CA ALA A 923 -2.59 -14.88 -21.29
C ALA A 923 -4.00 -14.45 -20.84
N GLY A 924 -4.13 -13.21 -20.35
CA GLY A 924 -5.41 -12.63 -19.93
C GLY A 924 -5.89 -13.03 -18.54
N GLY A 925 -5.03 -13.67 -17.73
CA GLY A 925 -5.28 -13.91 -16.31
C GLY A 925 -5.60 -15.33 -15.83
N PRO A 926 -6.02 -16.30 -16.66
CA PRO A 926 -6.18 -17.68 -16.21
C PRO A 926 -4.88 -18.29 -15.68
N GLU A 927 -4.98 -19.00 -14.55
CA GLU A 927 -3.85 -19.64 -13.86
C GLU A 927 -3.72 -21.10 -14.29
N THR A 928 -2.53 -21.50 -14.75
CA THR A 928 -2.24 -22.85 -15.24
C THR A 928 -1.10 -23.52 -14.46
N LEU A 929 0.03 -22.84 -14.27
CA LEU A 929 1.19 -23.36 -13.51
C LEU A 929 1.30 -22.65 -12.18
N PHE A 930 1.33 -21.33 -12.26
CA PHE A 930 1.50 -20.45 -11.13
C PHE A 930 0.28 -19.55 -10.97
N ARG A 931 0.02 -19.14 -9.73
CA ARG A 931 -1.09 -18.23 -9.42
C ARG A 931 -0.80 -16.81 -9.91
N ARG A 932 -0.25 -15.95 -9.04
CA ARG A 932 -0.17 -14.50 -9.29
C ARG A 932 0.71 -14.11 -10.48
N ALA A 933 1.70 -14.93 -10.86
CA ALA A 933 2.52 -14.69 -12.05
C ALA A 933 1.72 -14.70 -13.37
N GLU A 934 0.63 -15.49 -13.40
CA GLU A 934 -0.26 -15.64 -14.56
C GLU A 934 -1.55 -14.82 -14.40
N SER A 935 -1.98 -14.52 -13.16
CA SER A 935 -3.20 -13.75 -12.91
C SER A 935 -3.01 -12.24 -12.74
N SER A 936 -1.81 -11.71 -12.45
CA SER A 936 -1.62 -10.26 -12.34
C SER A 936 -1.51 -9.59 -13.71
N SER A 937 -2.44 -8.67 -13.98
CA SER A 937 -2.48 -7.86 -15.20
C SER A 937 -1.52 -6.65 -15.13
N PHE A 938 -1.23 -6.17 -13.92
CA PHE A 938 -0.29 -5.11 -13.63
C PHE A 938 1.18 -5.56 -13.74
N PHE A 939 2.02 -4.72 -14.34
CA PHE A 939 3.46 -4.98 -14.41
C PHE A 939 4.22 -4.17 -13.35
N GLY A 940 4.25 -4.70 -12.13
CA GLY A 940 5.03 -4.16 -11.03
C GLY A 940 5.13 -5.16 -9.89
N ARG A 941 5.56 -4.73 -8.69
CA ARG A 941 5.76 -5.66 -7.56
C ARG A 941 6.71 -6.81 -7.92
N GLU A 942 6.45 -8.04 -7.50
CA GLU A 942 7.28 -9.20 -7.87
C GLU A 942 7.19 -9.51 -9.38
N ILE A 943 6.08 -9.12 -10.03
CA ILE A 943 5.83 -9.35 -11.47
C ILE A 943 6.74 -8.47 -12.33
N GLY A 944 7.11 -7.27 -11.84
CA GLY A 944 8.09 -6.38 -12.44
C GLY A 944 9.54 -6.90 -12.41
N LEU A 945 9.76 -8.01 -11.69
CA LEU A 945 11.00 -8.78 -11.55
C LEU A 945 12.14 -8.11 -10.78
N MET A 946 12.23 -6.78 -10.72
CA MET A 946 13.19 -6.10 -9.83
C MET A 946 12.50 -5.80 -8.50
N TYR A 947 12.53 -6.78 -7.59
CA TYR A 947 12.05 -6.61 -6.21
C TYR A 947 13.23 -6.29 -5.30
N VAL A 948 13.21 -5.11 -4.67
CA VAL A 948 14.36 -4.53 -3.96
C VAL A 948 14.85 -5.44 -2.84
N HIS A 949 13.95 -6.17 -2.18
CA HIS A 949 14.33 -7.15 -1.17
C HIS A 949 15.28 -8.23 -1.73
N ALA A 950 14.98 -8.80 -2.91
CA ALA A 950 15.86 -9.81 -3.53
C ALA A 950 17.17 -9.18 -4.03
N HIS A 951 17.12 -7.92 -4.48
CA HIS A 951 18.31 -7.15 -4.82
C HIS A 951 19.24 -6.93 -3.60
N LEU A 952 18.68 -6.68 -2.42
CA LEU A 952 19.46 -6.55 -1.19
C LEU A 952 20.12 -7.89 -0.78
N ARG A 953 19.47 -9.04 -1.05
CA ARG A 953 20.12 -10.36 -0.88
C ARG A 953 21.25 -10.58 -1.90
N TYR A 954 21.12 -10.07 -3.12
CA TYR A 954 22.24 -10.03 -4.06
C TYR A 954 23.40 -9.14 -3.55
N CYS A 955 23.11 -7.99 -2.94
CA CYS A 955 24.13 -7.16 -2.29
C CYS A 955 24.91 -7.94 -1.22
N GLU A 956 24.25 -8.81 -0.44
CA GLU A 956 24.93 -9.69 0.51
C GLU A 956 25.90 -10.67 -0.17
N THR A 957 25.62 -11.13 -1.40
CA THR A 957 26.55 -11.98 -2.16
C THR A 957 27.79 -11.22 -2.61
N LEU A 958 27.65 -9.96 -3.04
CA LEU A 958 28.79 -9.09 -3.37
C LEU A 958 29.66 -8.81 -2.14
N ALA A 959 29.03 -8.60 -0.98
CA ALA A 959 29.74 -8.45 0.29
C ALA A 959 30.51 -9.72 0.70
N LEU A 960 29.99 -10.90 0.36
CA LEU A 960 30.64 -12.19 0.61
C LEU A 960 31.93 -12.35 -0.21
N GLU A 961 31.94 -11.87 -1.46
CA GLU A 961 33.11 -11.87 -2.36
C GLU A 961 34.05 -10.67 -2.15
N ALA A 962 33.71 -9.77 -1.21
CA ALA A 962 34.43 -8.53 -0.94
C ALA A 962 34.53 -7.58 -2.16
N GLU A 963 33.48 -7.53 -2.98
CA GLU A 963 33.36 -6.64 -4.14
C GLU A 963 32.81 -5.27 -3.73
N ALA A 964 33.66 -4.43 -3.13
CA ALA A 964 33.24 -3.15 -2.56
C ALA A 964 32.60 -2.18 -3.59
N GLU A 965 33.16 -2.09 -4.80
CA GLU A 965 32.66 -1.18 -5.85
C GLU A 965 31.29 -1.60 -6.38
N GLU A 966 31.10 -2.88 -6.66
CA GLU A 966 29.83 -3.39 -7.19
C GLU A 966 28.74 -3.38 -6.12
N LEU A 967 29.09 -3.70 -4.86
CA LEU A 967 28.18 -3.56 -3.73
C LEU A 967 27.68 -2.12 -3.57
N TRP A 968 28.59 -1.15 -3.68
CA TRP A 968 28.23 0.26 -3.55
C TRP A 968 27.29 0.73 -4.68
N LYS A 969 27.57 0.34 -5.93
CA LYS A 969 26.69 0.63 -7.08
C LYS A 969 25.30 0.00 -6.92
N ALA A 970 25.25 -1.26 -6.48
CA ALA A 970 23.99 -1.98 -6.25
C ALA A 970 23.14 -1.29 -5.17
N ILE A 971 23.75 -0.90 -4.05
CA ILE A 971 23.03 -0.17 -3.00
C ILE A 971 22.57 1.22 -3.46
N ALA A 972 23.34 1.91 -4.31
CA ALA A 972 22.98 3.24 -4.80
C ALA A 972 21.69 3.25 -5.66
N VAL A 973 21.44 2.22 -6.47
CA VAL A 973 20.24 2.13 -7.32
C VAL A 973 18.96 1.84 -6.54
N VAL A 974 19.07 1.38 -5.29
CA VAL A 974 17.93 1.18 -4.38
C VAL A 974 17.83 2.25 -3.29
N ASN A 975 18.69 3.27 -3.33
CA ASN A 975 18.56 4.45 -2.49
C ASN A 975 17.61 5.48 -3.14
N PRO A 976 16.46 5.81 -2.56
CA PRO A 976 15.49 6.74 -3.16
C PRO A 976 16.05 8.17 -3.34
N ILE A 977 17.08 8.57 -2.58
CA ILE A 977 17.76 9.86 -2.72
C ILE A 977 18.71 9.86 -3.92
N ALA A 978 19.49 8.79 -4.09
CA ALA A 978 20.57 8.70 -5.07
C ALA A 978 20.10 8.15 -6.43
N VAL A 979 19.03 7.34 -6.48
CA VAL A 979 18.60 6.59 -7.67
C VAL A 979 18.38 7.48 -8.91
N THR A 980 17.82 8.68 -8.76
CA THR A 980 17.59 9.60 -9.90
C THR A 980 18.88 10.23 -10.42
N SER A 981 19.95 10.23 -9.63
CA SER A 981 21.29 10.64 -10.06
C SER A 981 22.09 9.46 -10.63
N ALA A 982 21.93 8.27 -10.05
CA ALA A 982 22.56 7.04 -10.53
C ALA A 982 21.95 6.52 -11.84
N LEU A 983 20.64 6.74 -12.05
CA LEU A 983 19.87 6.25 -13.18
C LEU A 983 19.09 7.39 -13.84
N PRO A 984 19.57 7.93 -14.98
CA PRO A 984 18.88 9.02 -15.69
C PRO A 984 17.45 8.72 -16.13
N HIS A 985 17.08 7.44 -16.23
CA HIS A 985 15.74 6.96 -16.60
C HIS A 985 14.89 6.57 -15.39
N ALA A 986 15.38 6.69 -14.15
CA ALA A 986 14.53 6.48 -12.98
C ALA A 986 13.51 7.62 -12.85
N SER A 987 12.23 7.25 -12.73
CA SER A 987 11.16 8.22 -12.50
C SER A 987 11.28 8.86 -11.12
N LEU A 988 10.82 10.11 -11.03
CA LEU A 988 10.69 10.84 -9.77
C LEU A 988 9.86 10.05 -8.76
N ARG A 989 10.28 10.08 -7.50
CA ARG A 989 9.62 9.40 -6.37
C ARG A 989 9.88 10.13 -5.06
N GLN A 990 9.17 9.75 -4.01
CA GLN A 990 9.46 10.21 -2.65
C GLN A 990 10.87 9.76 -2.23
N ARG A 991 11.67 10.66 -1.65
CA ARG A 991 13.12 10.43 -1.43
C ARG A 991 13.50 10.03 0.01
N ASN A 992 12.53 9.93 0.92
CA ASN A 992 12.77 9.66 2.34
C ASN A 992 12.09 8.38 2.84
N THR A 993 11.82 7.41 1.96
CA THR A 993 11.25 6.12 2.35
C THR A 993 11.68 5.02 1.39
N TYR A 994 11.74 3.79 1.89
CA TYR A 994 11.96 2.59 1.10
C TYR A 994 10.87 2.38 0.04
N PHE A 995 11.26 1.90 -1.14
CA PHE A 995 10.36 1.43 -2.19
C PHE A 995 10.61 -0.06 -2.47
N SER A 996 9.55 -0.86 -2.64
CA SER A 996 9.63 -2.32 -2.68
C SER A 996 10.10 -2.91 -4.01
N SER A 997 9.93 -2.19 -5.11
CA SER A 997 10.29 -2.65 -6.45
C SER A 997 10.73 -1.50 -7.37
N SER A 998 11.49 -1.84 -8.41
CA SER A 998 11.78 -0.97 -9.55
C SER A 998 11.00 -1.48 -10.76
N ASP A 999 9.86 -0.85 -11.03
CA ASP A 999 8.89 -1.32 -12.01
C ASP A 999 9.15 -0.63 -13.35
N ALA A 1000 9.56 -1.37 -14.39
CA ALA A 1000 9.71 -0.77 -15.72
C ALA A 1000 8.34 -0.27 -16.20
N ALA A 1001 8.25 0.99 -16.64
CA ALA A 1001 7.02 1.73 -16.90
C ALA A 1001 6.27 1.26 -18.18
N PHE A 1002 6.04 -0.04 -18.30
CA PHE A 1002 5.16 -0.63 -19.29
C PHE A 1002 3.71 -0.46 -18.88
N HIS A 1003 2.84 -0.36 -19.88
CA HIS A 1003 1.42 -0.13 -19.67
C HIS A 1003 0.65 -1.43 -19.39
N ASP A 1004 1.19 -2.58 -19.83
CA ASP A 1004 0.62 -3.90 -19.61
C ASP A 1004 1.67 -5.01 -19.81
N ARG A 1005 1.30 -6.24 -19.45
CA ARG A 1005 2.15 -7.44 -19.57
C ARG A 1005 2.55 -7.79 -21.00
N TYR A 1006 1.69 -7.48 -21.99
CA TYR A 1006 1.96 -7.79 -23.40
C TYR A 1006 3.05 -6.87 -23.95
N GLN A 1007 2.99 -5.59 -23.61
CA GLN A 1007 4.01 -4.61 -23.94
C GLN A 1007 5.34 -4.95 -23.26
N ALA A 1008 5.31 -5.37 -21.99
CA ALA A 1008 6.50 -5.80 -21.26
C ALA A 1008 7.18 -6.99 -21.93
N ALA A 1009 6.42 -8.01 -22.34
CA ALA A 1009 6.95 -9.17 -23.05
C ALA A 1009 7.52 -8.81 -24.43
N ALA A 1010 6.82 -7.96 -25.19
CA ALA A 1010 7.21 -7.62 -26.57
C ALA A 1010 8.40 -6.65 -26.68
N LYS A 1011 8.68 -5.87 -25.63
CA LYS A 1011 9.68 -4.80 -25.63
C LYS A 1011 10.67 -4.91 -24.47
N TRP A 1012 10.85 -6.12 -23.95
CA TRP A 1012 11.66 -6.40 -22.76
C TRP A 1012 13.12 -5.93 -22.89
N GLU A 1013 13.68 -5.99 -24.10
CA GLU A 1013 15.05 -5.56 -24.39
C GLU A 1013 15.31 -4.08 -24.04
N ARG A 1014 14.26 -3.24 -24.01
CA ARG A 1014 14.38 -1.83 -23.61
C ARG A 1014 14.80 -1.68 -22.15
N VAL A 1015 14.44 -2.62 -21.28
CA VAL A 1015 14.77 -2.60 -19.86
C VAL A 1015 16.27 -2.81 -19.68
N LYS A 1016 16.84 -3.85 -20.33
CA LYS A 1016 18.28 -4.12 -20.27
C LYS A 1016 19.11 -2.99 -20.89
N ALA A 1017 18.55 -2.32 -21.90
CA ALA A 1017 19.17 -1.17 -22.54
C ALA A 1017 19.03 0.16 -21.76
N GLY A 1018 18.28 0.21 -20.65
CA GLY A 1018 18.00 1.45 -19.92
C GLY A 1018 17.21 2.49 -20.74
N LYS A 1019 16.34 2.04 -21.64
CA LYS A 1019 15.58 2.87 -22.61
C LYS A 1019 14.09 2.97 -22.27
N ILE A 1020 13.71 2.60 -21.06
CA ILE A 1020 12.37 2.77 -20.51
C ILE A 1020 12.51 3.32 -19.10
N ALA A 1021 11.55 4.14 -18.69
CA ALA A 1021 11.55 4.63 -17.33
C ALA A 1021 11.34 3.48 -16.33
N VAL A 1022 11.87 3.63 -15.13
CA VAL A 1022 11.62 2.70 -14.02
C VAL A 1022 11.00 3.46 -12.85
N ASP A 1023 9.84 3.01 -12.41
CA ASP A 1023 9.03 3.59 -11.34
C ASP A 1023 9.35 2.94 -9.99
N GLY A 1024 9.08 3.65 -8.89
CA GLY A 1024 9.18 3.07 -7.54
C GLY A 1024 7.89 2.36 -7.15
N GLY A 1025 8.01 1.15 -6.62
CA GLY A 1025 6.91 0.36 -6.09
C GLY A 1025 6.30 0.88 -4.78
N TRP A 1026 5.62 0.00 -4.04
CA TRP A 1026 4.98 0.30 -2.75
C TRP A 1026 5.99 0.66 -1.67
N ARG A 1027 5.54 1.42 -0.66
CA ARG A 1027 6.44 2.11 0.29
C ARG A 1027 6.26 1.70 1.74
N ILE A 1028 7.33 1.88 2.52
CA ILE A 1028 7.46 1.62 3.96
C ILE A 1028 7.36 0.14 4.34
N TYR A 1029 6.21 -0.50 4.12
CA TYR A 1029 5.91 -1.83 4.66
C TYR A 1029 6.64 -2.94 3.92
N SER A 1030 7.81 -3.31 4.43
CA SER A 1030 8.64 -4.39 3.89
C SER A 1030 9.69 -4.82 4.90
N SER A 1031 10.26 -6.02 4.72
CA SER A 1031 11.52 -6.39 5.37
C SER A 1031 12.74 -5.64 4.80
N GLY A 1032 12.62 -5.03 3.61
CA GLY A 1032 13.72 -4.37 2.90
C GLY A 1032 14.50 -3.31 3.70
N PRO A 1033 13.86 -2.39 4.47
CA PRO A 1033 14.57 -1.42 5.30
C PRO A 1033 15.57 -2.04 6.28
N GLY A 1034 15.23 -3.19 6.87
CA GLY A 1034 16.13 -3.92 7.77
C GLY A 1034 17.30 -4.57 7.04
N LEU A 1035 17.06 -5.15 5.86
CA LEU A 1035 18.11 -5.73 5.01
C LEU A 1035 19.09 -4.67 4.49
N TYR A 1036 18.55 -3.51 4.12
CA TYR A 1036 19.32 -2.35 3.71
C TYR A 1036 20.20 -1.89 4.87
N THR A 1037 19.61 -1.71 6.05
CA THR A 1037 20.33 -1.33 7.27
C THR A 1037 21.48 -2.29 7.56
N ARG A 1038 21.22 -3.60 7.55
CA ARG A 1038 22.24 -4.62 7.75
C ARG A 1038 23.36 -4.53 6.70
N SER A 1039 23.01 -4.29 5.44
CA SER A 1039 24.00 -4.11 4.36
C SER A 1039 24.91 -2.91 4.63
N ILE A 1040 24.37 -1.76 5.05
CA ILE A 1040 25.20 -0.60 5.39
C ILE A 1040 26.03 -0.84 6.65
N VAL A 1041 25.38 -1.20 7.76
CA VAL A 1041 26.02 -1.26 9.09
C VAL A 1041 27.00 -2.42 9.19
N GLU A 1042 26.58 -3.62 8.83
CA GLU A 1042 27.40 -4.81 8.98
C GLU A 1042 28.34 -4.97 7.80
N ASN A 1043 27.86 -4.90 6.56
CA ASN A 1043 28.66 -5.27 5.40
C ASN A 1043 29.58 -4.15 4.91
N ILE A 1044 29.09 -2.91 4.79
CA ILE A 1044 29.86 -1.78 4.24
C ILE A 1044 30.69 -1.10 5.34
N LEU A 1045 30.06 -0.66 6.43
CA LEU A 1045 30.76 -0.03 7.56
C LEU A 1045 31.51 -1.07 8.40
N GLY A 1046 31.12 -2.34 8.34
CA GLY A 1046 31.91 -3.43 8.90
C GLY A 1046 31.69 -3.71 10.38
N PHE A 1047 30.64 -3.18 11.02
CA PHE A 1047 30.31 -3.46 12.42
C PHE A 1047 29.62 -4.83 12.53
N LYS A 1048 30.42 -5.89 12.61
CA LYS A 1048 29.91 -7.28 12.62
C LYS A 1048 30.04 -7.91 14.01
N ARG A 1049 29.15 -8.86 14.29
CA ARG A 1049 29.24 -9.74 15.47
C ARG A 1049 29.32 -11.21 15.06
N ARG A 1050 30.08 -12.00 15.82
CA ARG A 1050 30.15 -13.45 15.68
C ARG A 1050 30.29 -14.12 17.05
N PHE A 1051 29.25 -14.84 17.46
CA PHE A 1051 29.01 -15.36 18.80
C PHE A 1051 29.37 -14.32 19.88
N GLY A 1052 28.74 -13.14 19.81
CA GLY A 1052 28.94 -12.02 20.75
C GLY A 1052 30.27 -11.26 20.61
N ARG A 1053 31.22 -11.79 19.83
CA ARG A 1053 32.49 -11.11 19.56
C ARG A 1053 32.33 -10.11 18.43
N ARG A 1054 32.61 -8.84 18.74
CA ARG A 1054 32.56 -7.75 17.76
C ARG A 1054 33.83 -7.72 16.90
N LYS A 1055 33.67 -7.50 15.60
CA LYS A 1055 34.74 -7.29 14.61
C LYS A 1055 34.42 -6.07 13.77
N HIS A 1056 35.39 -5.20 13.56
CA HIS A 1056 35.29 -4.06 12.65
C HIS A 1056 36.13 -4.37 11.41
N LYS A 1057 35.48 -4.56 10.26
CA LYS A 1057 36.15 -4.72 8.96
C LYS A 1057 35.29 -4.07 7.87
N PRO A 1058 35.49 -2.78 7.59
CA PRO A 1058 34.78 -2.07 6.54
C PRO A 1058 35.03 -2.69 5.16
N LEU A 1059 34.04 -2.59 4.29
CA LEU A 1059 34.11 -2.92 2.87
C LEU A 1059 33.68 -1.68 2.08
N LEU A 1060 34.54 -0.66 2.11
CA LEU A 1060 34.29 0.63 1.46
C LEU A 1060 34.86 0.63 0.04
N PRO A 1061 34.17 1.26 -0.93
CA PRO A 1061 34.74 1.47 -2.27
C PRO A 1061 35.93 2.43 -2.18
N ALA A 1062 36.80 2.43 -3.19
CA ALA A 1062 37.95 3.32 -3.27
C ALA A 1062 37.56 4.80 -3.20
N ALA A 1063 36.39 5.15 -3.76
CA ALA A 1063 35.83 6.51 -3.69
C ALA A 1063 35.53 6.97 -2.24
N HIS A 1064 35.37 6.03 -1.31
CA HIS A 1064 35.08 6.27 0.11
C HIS A 1064 36.06 5.52 1.01
N ALA A 1065 37.35 5.50 0.63
CA ALA A 1065 38.40 4.77 1.34
C ALA A 1065 38.49 5.09 2.85
N SER A 1066 37.97 6.23 3.28
CA SER A 1066 37.73 6.58 4.68
C SER A 1066 36.37 7.27 4.84
N VAL A 1067 35.74 7.07 6.00
CA VAL A 1067 34.46 7.68 6.38
C VAL A 1067 34.57 8.24 7.80
N ASP A 1068 34.16 9.48 8.00
CA ASP A 1068 34.09 10.13 9.31
C ASP A 1068 32.75 9.79 9.97
N LEU A 1069 32.75 8.77 10.82
CA LEU A 1069 31.58 8.25 11.51
C LEU A 1069 31.58 8.65 12.99
N GLN A 1070 30.44 9.15 13.48
CA GLN A 1070 30.20 9.36 14.92
C GLN A 1070 29.04 8.47 15.38
N THR A 1071 29.03 8.09 16.66
CA THR A 1071 27.98 7.25 17.25
C THR A 1071 27.95 7.40 18.77
N ASP A 1072 26.77 7.31 19.36
CA ASP A 1072 26.59 7.26 20.81
C ASP A 1072 26.94 5.87 21.38
N HIS A 1073 26.97 4.84 20.52
CA HIS A 1073 27.21 3.46 20.92
C HIS A 1073 28.63 3.24 21.45
N ALA A 1074 28.74 3.01 22.76
CA ALA A 1074 30.04 2.90 23.44
C ALA A 1074 30.89 1.74 22.90
N ALA A 1075 30.27 0.62 22.49
CA ALA A 1075 31.01 -0.51 21.94
C ALA A 1075 31.62 -0.18 20.57
N TRP A 1076 30.88 0.49 19.69
CA TRP A 1076 31.37 0.88 18.36
C TRP A 1076 32.46 1.94 18.45
N ARG A 1077 32.31 2.95 19.33
CA ARG A 1077 33.38 3.92 19.60
C ARG A 1077 34.70 3.25 19.99
N ARG A 1078 34.66 2.26 20.88
CA ARG A 1078 35.87 1.50 21.28
C ARG A 1078 36.49 0.71 20.13
N MET A 1079 35.71 0.26 19.16
CA MET A 1079 36.20 -0.48 18.00
C MET A 1079 36.88 0.45 16.99
N MET A 1080 36.35 1.65 16.80
CA MET A 1080 36.93 2.66 15.91
C MET A 1080 38.24 3.26 16.45
N MET A 1081 38.46 3.24 17.77
CA MET A 1081 39.68 3.76 18.41
C MET A 1081 40.87 2.78 18.41
N LYS A 1082 40.67 1.50 18.04
CA LYS A 1082 41.75 0.50 18.01
C LYS A 1082 42.37 0.47 16.61
N PRO A 1083 43.68 0.75 16.48
CA PRO A 1083 44.37 0.73 15.18
C PRO A 1083 44.44 -0.66 14.55
#